data_AF-A0A2N0ZHK5-F1
#
_entry.id   AF-A0A2N0ZHK5-F1
#
_cell.length_a   1.000
_cell.length_b   1.000
_cell.length_c   1.000
_cell.angle_alpha   90.00
_cell.angle_beta   90.00
_cell.angle_gamma   90.00
#
_symmetry.space_group_name_H-M   'P 1'
#
loop_
_entity.id
_entity.type
_entity.pdbx_description
1 polymer ?
#
loop_
_entity_poly.entity_id
_entity_poly.type
_entity_poly.pdbx_seq_one_letter_code
_entity_poly.pdbx_strand_id
1 'polypeptide(L)'
;MKKRKRRLTVLSTSILLAIAMFISGFSSFTYAETAKGELIPTEESVEIVTIEIPDEEAAQVLRDLEIDIDHGIHEHDGVWETEVVVTPSEIKKLEQHGITVKETMMTEQVWQQRIKERNQIVQQNEKLLAQSEKLEILRAQHYTNQSATFLYIEAKSSAGAAAGTTLTASWEVDGEQRSATLARKVDYGEYLYHYMELPVEAVPDSVTVRTNQGSEASSKVTEWLGGDRPEPGEHYVTGFVDHYMNPLEINEKMDALAEEFPELVEIIDMPNKTNGYRRHAQATLGTYTNTAVSVTSKDWGHEGGNGINVSLANPGKNDASLEVVIEENQITVNLATDGSGQITSTAKQVVAVLNEEASHLISATTYRGNAGDGIAEIKSATLTDGLNAPDEISHEPATVKAFRIGKVRDGSKPGVLGYSQEHAREWVTPLVTMETAERLLRNYAHDEETRKLVDNLDIFLVPSVNPDGAKYSFFDYNMQRRNMTNHCGPNQASDFAARNSWGVDLNRNHSIGSVYDGFIGGSTSCTSDTFAGPEKTSEPEAKNIVWLADEFANIDFAMNIHSHGGYFMWSPGAYDTNRTPLPRPTAGEEAFYWEASEHILAKIQDHRGTVILPARTGPIPDVLYSAGGNSADYLWYEKGIYAWNFEVGAPLWQGNRWVSVGFQPAYEEGHEEAMEFSNGLIGLFDVALKQSEDDVNPESTAVPGSGKYKDSVEVSIETSEPATVYYTLDGGNPTFESDKIQLKGTREGAESLKIEHTSILKYFSVDAAGNVESNYNPESGKGYNQSVITIADNDKAAGIKDLELLVDRLKNEGDIENSAIRPLKLHLTALSQYEKQGNAEKLMKHLESFMLLINQYTNKGISQNAASTMIAYSEYLIERYDTNFDSEKVMSHIEHLSVDIGPRVTGTAEERLAADFIGKEFKRLGYEVSKQDFDIRNGLKSQNVIAVKKPKNIENPEIVYVTGHYDSVRNAPGANDNGSGTGAMLELARILKDVPADKEIRFIAFGAEEQGLTGSRYYVSQLSSEEIARSAANFNLDMVGTNYEPASQLHVTTLDGQANAVWDYIDAAANELNIDRENYTLHQLGRSDHVPFHEAGIDAALFIWMEPGTPPGGVRIEPWYHSAGDTIDRVSPERIQMVGDLVHEAVYELITETTKVKQSKDKAA
;
A
#
# COMPACT_ATOMS: atom_id res chain seq x y z
N MET A 1 -60.32 -18.10 28.04
CA MET A 1 -60.36 -19.39 28.78
C MET A 1 -58.97 -20.02 28.75
N LYS A 2 -58.37 -20.25 29.94
CA LYS A 2 -57.22 -21.11 30.36
C LYS A 2 -56.06 -21.36 29.35
N LYS A 3 -54.75 -21.26 29.65
CA LYS A 3 -53.96 -21.04 30.89
C LYS A 3 -52.44 -20.90 30.54
N ARG A 4 -51.77 -19.93 31.20
CA ARG A 4 -50.42 -19.94 31.86
C ARG A 4 -49.09 -20.27 31.12
N LYS A 5 -48.23 -19.22 31.07
CA LYS A 5 -46.79 -19.08 31.46
C LYS A 5 -45.97 -20.32 31.90
N ARG A 6 -44.72 -20.43 31.40
CA ARG A 6 -43.44 -20.30 32.17
C ARG A 6 -42.17 -20.36 31.28
N ARG A 7 -41.22 -19.46 31.55
CA ARG A 7 -39.77 -19.54 31.23
C ARG A 7 -39.04 -20.37 32.32
N LEU A 8 -37.95 -21.06 31.97
CA LEU A 8 -36.68 -21.28 32.72
C LEU A 8 -35.75 -22.15 31.82
N THR A 9 -34.66 -21.64 31.22
CA THR A 9 -33.25 -21.57 31.68
C THR A 9 -32.39 -22.80 31.34
N VAL A 10 -31.39 -22.56 30.47
CA VAL A 10 -30.01 -23.11 30.29
C VAL A 10 -29.62 -24.43 30.99
N LEU A 11 -29.07 -25.37 30.19
CA LEU A 11 -27.92 -26.20 30.58
C LEU A 11 -27.02 -26.46 29.35
N SER A 12 -25.85 -25.83 29.36
CA SER A 12 -24.68 -26.12 28.55
C SER A 12 -23.94 -27.36 29.08
N THR A 13 -23.53 -28.30 28.21
CA THR A 13 -22.21 -29.01 28.20
C THR A 13 -22.20 -30.18 27.20
N SER A 14 -21.29 -30.08 26.23
CA SER A 14 -20.33 -31.11 25.78
C SER A 14 -20.81 -32.55 25.49
N ILE A 15 -20.67 -32.99 24.22
CA ILE A 15 -19.82 -34.14 23.82
C ILE A 15 -19.63 -34.07 22.28
N LEU A 16 -18.41 -33.73 21.90
CA LEU A 16 -17.77 -33.99 20.60
C LEU A 16 -16.75 -35.09 20.91
N LEU A 17 -17.05 -36.35 20.56
CA LEU A 17 -16.11 -37.42 20.20
C LEU A 17 -16.86 -38.77 20.11
N ALA A 18 -16.48 -39.57 19.12
CA ALA A 18 -16.77 -41.00 18.94
C ALA A 18 -18.04 -41.41 18.17
N ILE A 19 -18.07 -41.15 16.84
CA ILE A 19 -18.44 -42.20 15.86
C ILE A 19 -17.45 -42.12 14.68
N ALA A 20 -16.17 -42.33 14.99
CA ALA A 20 -15.13 -42.72 14.06
C ALA A 20 -14.32 -43.82 14.76
N MET A 21 -14.89 -45.02 14.80
CA MET A 21 -14.22 -46.31 15.02
C MET A 21 -15.28 -47.38 15.18
N PHE A 22 -15.75 -47.95 14.08
CA PHE A 22 -15.99 -49.38 13.97
C PHE A 22 -16.06 -49.74 12.48
N ILE A 23 -14.99 -50.38 12.03
CA ILE A 23 -14.88 -51.51 11.09
C ILE A 23 -13.62 -51.30 10.24
N SER A 24 -12.48 -51.62 10.86
CA SER A 24 -11.34 -52.18 10.14
C SER A 24 -11.20 -53.63 10.61
N GLY A 25 -11.51 -54.57 9.73
CA GLY A 25 -11.22 -55.99 9.93
C GLY A 25 -12.40 -56.88 9.60
N PHE A 26 -12.44 -57.42 8.38
CA PHE A 26 -12.52 -58.86 8.15
C PHE A 26 -12.21 -59.13 6.67
N SER A 27 -11.05 -59.73 6.44
CA SER A 27 -10.75 -60.52 5.27
C SER A 27 -11.77 -61.66 5.12
N SER A 28 -12.15 -61.92 3.86
CA SER A 28 -12.73 -63.16 3.31
C SER A 28 -13.99 -63.70 3.99
N PHE A 29 -15.13 -63.75 3.29
CA PHE A 29 -15.97 -64.97 3.20
C PHE A 29 -16.95 -64.89 2.01
N THR A 30 -16.82 -65.90 1.16
CA THR A 30 -17.86 -66.71 0.49
C THR A 30 -19.28 -66.16 0.28
N TYR A 31 -19.70 -66.26 -0.98
CA TYR A 31 -21.07 -66.34 -1.50
C TYR A 31 -22.10 -66.94 -0.54
N ALA A 32 -23.23 -66.24 -0.41
CA ALA A 32 -24.50 -66.80 0.01
C ALA A 32 -25.55 -66.45 -1.05
N GLU A 33 -25.94 -67.45 -1.85
CA GLU A 33 -27.17 -67.43 -2.63
C GLU A 33 -28.38 -67.34 -1.69
N THR A 34 -29.33 -66.47 -2.02
CA THR A 34 -30.73 -66.65 -1.61
C THR A 34 -31.61 -66.82 -2.84
N ALA A 35 -32.42 -67.87 -2.78
CA ALA A 35 -33.32 -68.32 -3.82
C ALA A 35 -34.43 -67.31 -4.10
N LYS A 36 -34.33 -66.62 -5.25
CA LYS A 36 -35.39 -66.40 -6.25
C LYS A 36 -34.75 -65.59 -7.38
N GLY A 37 -34.80 -66.13 -8.59
CA GLY A 37 -34.11 -65.59 -9.75
C GLY A 37 -34.67 -64.25 -10.24
N GLU A 38 -34.27 -63.17 -9.60
CA GLU A 38 -34.23 -61.84 -10.20
C GLU A 38 -32.76 -61.42 -10.36
N LEU A 39 -32.43 -60.97 -11.57
CA LEU A 39 -31.12 -60.41 -11.88
C LEU A 39 -30.90 -59.20 -10.96
N ILE A 40 -29.79 -59.20 -10.21
CA ILE A 40 -29.29 -57.99 -9.56
C ILE A 40 -29.01 -57.00 -10.71
N PRO A 41 -29.60 -55.78 -10.73
CA PRO A 41 -29.23 -54.77 -11.69
C PRO A 41 -27.73 -54.50 -11.55
N THR A 42 -27.07 -54.25 -12.68
CA THR A 42 -25.70 -53.72 -12.65
C THR A 42 -25.75 -52.40 -11.87
N GLU A 43 -24.85 -52.20 -10.89
CA GLU A 43 -24.74 -50.90 -10.22
C GLU A 43 -24.46 -49.84 -11.30
N GLU A 44 -25.43 -48.97 -11.55
CA GLU A 44 -25.28 -47.85 -12.46
C GLU A 44 -24.58 -46.69 -11.74
N SER A 45 -23.62 -46.07 -12.41
CA SER A 45 -22.97 -44.85 -11.93
C SER A 45 -24.01 -43.72 -11.84
N VAL A 46 -24.00 -42.95 -10.77
CA VAL A 46 -24.86 -41.76 -10.64
C VAL A 46 -24.30 -40.59 -11.45
N GLU A 47 -25.19 -39.83 -12.06
CA GLU A 47 -24.92 -38.61 -12.82
C GLU A 47 -25.56 -37.42 -12.09
N ILE A 48 -24.91 -36.25 -12.14
CA ILE A 48 -25.54 -35.00 -11.71
C ILE A 48 -26.13 -34.36 -12.97
N VAL A 49 -27.43 -34.14 -12.95
CA VAL A 49 -28.15 -33.55 -14.07
C VAL A 49 -29.07 -32.44 -13.56
N THR A 50 -29.25 -31.40 -14.37
CA THR A 50 -30.24 -30.36 -14.12
C THR A 50 -31.60 -30.81 -14.66
N ILE A 51 -32.65 -30.71 -13.84
CA ILE A 51 -34.02 -31.08 -14.22
C ILE A 51 -34.98 -29.89 -14.12
N GLU A 52 -35.99 -29.88 -15.00
CA GLU A 52 -37.14 -28.97 -14.92
C GLU A 52 -38.34 -29.67 -14.29
N ILE A 53 -38.91 -29.05 -13.26
CA ILE A 53 -40.09 -29.48 -12.54
C ILE A 53 -41.25 -28.54 -12.93
N PRO A 54 -42.14 -28.97 -13.83
CA PRO A 54 -43.14 -28.08 -14.42
C PRO A 54 -44.34 -27.79 -13.49
N ASP A 55 -44.60 -28.65 -12.50
CA ASP A 55 -45.72 -28.53 -11.58
C ASP A 55 -45.53 -29.35 -10.28
N GLU A 56 -46.47 -29.22 -9.34
CA GLU A 56 -46.41 -29.89 -8.04
C GLU A 56 -46.67 -31.41 -8.10
N GLU A 57 -47.26 -31.89 -9.21
CA GLU A 57 -47.46 -33.32 -9.47
C GLU A 57 -46.11 -33.96 -9.89
N ALA A 58 -45.32 -33.27 -10.71
CA ALA A 58 -43.94 -33.63 -11.03
C ALA A 58 -43.01 -33.56 -9.80
N ALA A 59 -43.21 -32.58 -8.92
CA ALA A 59 -42.46 -32.50 -7.65
C ALA A 59 -42.77 -33.70 -6.72
N GLN A 60 -43.97 -34.28 -6.81
CA GLN A 60 -44.33 -35.48 -6.04
C GLN A 60 -43.64 -36.74 -6.58
N VAL A 61 -43.43 -36.84 -7.90
CA VAL A 61 -42.70 -37.94 -8.53
C VAL A 61 -41.25 -38.01 -8.03
N LEU A 62 -40.57 -36.88 -7.86
CA LEU A 62 -39.22 -36.83 -7.28
C LEU A 62 -39.16 -37.37 -5.85
N ARG A 63 -40.18 -37.05 -5.04
CA ARG A 63 -40.30 -37.53 -3.66
C ARG A 63 -40.60 -39.03 -3.60
N ASP A 64 -41.47 -39.51 -4.49
CA ASP A 64 -41.85 -40.92 -4.55
C ASP A 64 -40.73 -41.82 -5.11
N LEU A 65 -39.81 -41.24 -5.89
CA LEU A 65 -38.60 -41.90 -6.39
C LEU A 65 -37.39 -41.77 -5.43
N GLU A 66 -37.53 -41.08 -4.30
CA GLU A 66 -36.47 -40.83 -3.30
C GLU A 66 -35.20 -40.19 -3.91
N ILE A 67 -35.34 -39.35 -4.94
CA ILE A 67 -34.21 -38.71 -5.62
C ILE A 67 -33.70 -37.53 -4.78
N ASP A 68 -32.40 -37.51 -4.52
CA ASP A 68 -31.74 -36.50 -3.70
C ASP A 68 -31.52 -35.21 -4.49
N ILE A 69 -31.93 -34.08 -3.91
CA ILE A 69 -31.91 -32.76 -4.53
C ILE A 69 -30.73 -31.98 -3.93
N ASP A 70 -29.78 -31.55 -4.77
CA ASP A 70 -28.67 -30.71 -4.29
C ASP A 70 -29.12 -29.23 -4.19
N HIS A 71 -28.38 -28.43 -3.42
CA HIS A 71 -28.82 -27.12 -2.92
C HIS A 71 -28.86 -26.05 -4.02
N GLY A 72 -30.00 -25.93 -4.69
CA GLY A 72 -30.28 -24.81 -5.60
C GLY A 72 -31.59 -25.00 -6.36
N ILE A 73 -32.72 -24.59 -5.77
CA ILE A 73 -34.01 -24.54 -6.47
C ILE A 73 -34.20 -23.12 -6.99
N HIS A 74 -34.26 -22.96 -8.31
CA HIS A 74 -34.48 -21.69 -8.99
C HIS A 74 -35.85 -21.71 -9.67
N GLU A 75 -36.71 -20.72 -9.39
CA GLU A 75 -38.05 -20.62 -9.98
C GLU A 75 -38.09 -19.53 -11.05
N HIS A 76 -38.50 -19.90 -12.26
CA HIS A 76 -38.71 -18.98 -13.38
C HIS A 76 -40.02 -19.33 -14.10
N ASP A 77 -40.92 -18.34 -14.24
CA ASP A 77 -42.21 -18.47 -14.94
C ASP A 77 -43.10 -19.66 -14.53
N GLY A 78 -43.05 -20.05 -13.24
CA GLY A 78 -43.86 -21.13 -12.67
C GLY A 78 -43.31 -22.55 -12.88
N VAL A 79 -42.08 -22.67 -13.41
CA VAL A 79 -41.31 -23.91 -13.52
C VAL A 79 -40.14 -23.85 -12.55
N TRP A 80 -39.88 -24.94 -11.83
CA TRP A 80 -38.76 -25.02 -10.88
C TRP A 80 -37.61 -25.80 -11.48
N GLU A 81 -36.41 -25.25 -11.44
CA GLU A 81 -35.18 -25.92 -11.88
C GLU A 81 -34.31 -26.28 -10.68
N THR A 82 -33.80 -27.49 -10.67
CA THR A 82 -32.89 -27.96 -9.61
C THR A 82 -31.93 -29.02 -10.13
N GLU A 83 -30.78 -29.14 -9.47
CA GLU A 83 -29.82 -30.20 -9.72
C GLU A 83 -30.18 -31.46 -8.91
N VAL A 84 -30.14 -32.62 -9.56
CA VAL A 84 -30.42 -33.92 -8.92
C VAL A 84 -29.34 -34.94 -9.23
N VAL A 85 -29.10 -35.82 -8.26
CA VAL A 85 -28.19 -36.96 -8.42
C VAL A 85 -29.01 -38.18 -8.83
N VAL A 86 -28.82 -38.67 -10.06
CA VAL A 86 -29.66 -39.70 -10.67
C VAL A 86 -28.86 -40.67 -11.51
N THR A 87 -29.24 -41.95 -11.52
CA THR A 87 -28.69 -42.96 -12.43
C THR A 87 -29.29 -42.81 -13.85
N PRO A 88 -28.63 -43.32 -14.90
CA PRO A 88 -29.20 -43.39 -16.25
C PRO A 88 -30.60 -44.04 -16.33
N SER A 89 -30.89 -45.01 -15.46
CA SER A 89 -32.23 -45.62 -15.34
C SER A 89 -33.25 -44.71 -14.64
N GLU A 90 -32.83 -43.86 -13.70
CA GLU A 90 -33.68 -42.85 -13.05
C GLU A 90 -33.97 -41.66 -13.97
N ILE A 91 -32.98 -41.21 -14.77
CA ILE A 91 -33.17 -40.23 -15.84
C ILE A 91 -34.30 -40.67 -16.78
N LYS A 92 -34.28 -41.93 -17.25
CA LYS A 92 -35.36 -42.48 -18.10
C LYS A 92 -36.71 -42.52 -17.41
N LYS A 93 -36.76 -42.70 -16.08
CA LYS A 93 -38.02 -42.69 -15.32
C LYS A 93 -38.55 -41.27 -15.14
N LEU A 94 -37.68 -40.29 -14.93
CA LEU A 94 -38.04 -38.87 -14.86
C LEU A 94 -38.61 -38.38 -16.19
N GLU A 95 -37.95 -38.68 -17.31
CA GLU A 95 -38.43 -38.33 -18.65
C GLU A 95 -39.79 -38.99 -18.99
N GLN A 96 -40.03 -40.23 -18.52
CA GLN A 96 -41.32 -40.91 -18.69
C GLN A 96 -42.47 -40.26 -17.92
N HIS A 97 -42.17 -39.47 -16.89
CA HIS A 97 -43.15 -38.73 -16.09
C HIS A 97 -43.20 -37.24 -16.46
N GLY A 98 -42.61 -36.85 -17.60
CA GLY A 98 -42.69 -35.49 -18.13
C GLY A 98 -41.73 -34.49 -17.48
N ILE A 99 -40.72 -34.96 -16.73
CA ILE A 99 -39.65 -34.13 -16.15
C ILE A 99 -38.49 -34.08 -17.15
N THR A 100 -38.16 -32.88 -17.65
CA THR A 100 -37.13 -32.67 -18.67
C THR A 100 -35.74 -32.64 -18.03
N VAL A 101 -34.77 -33.38 -18.58
CA VAL A 101 -33.35 -33.36 -18.17
C VAL A 101 -32.55 -32.51 -19.16
N LYS A 102 -31.88 -31.45 -18.67
CA LYS A 102 -31.25 -30.41 -19.51
C LYS A 102 -29.83 -30.72 -19.96
N GLU A 103 -28.96 -31.19 -19.06
CA GLU A 103 -27.54 -31.44 -19.35
C GLU A 103 -26.92 -32.44 -18.37
N THR A 104 -26.04 -33.33 -18.86
CA THR A 104 -25.23 -34.24 -18.02
C THR A 104 -23.92 -33.56 -17.66
N MET A 105 -23.76 -33.13 -16.41
CA MET A 105 -22.67 -32.24 -16.00
C MET A 105 -21.34 -32.95 -15.66
N MET A 106 -21.32 -34.30 -15.50
CA MET A 106 -20.12 -35.04 -15.06
C MET A 106 -20.09 -36.52 -15.51
N THR A 107 -18.94 -36.98 -16.05
CA THR A 107 -18.68 -38.40 -16.42
C THR A 107 -17.85 -39.12 -15.36
N GLU A 108 -17.85 -40.46 -15.31
CA GLU A 108 -17.06 -41.27 -14.34
C GLU A 108 -15.54 -40.92 -14.37
N GLN A 109 -14.98 -40.55 -15.52
CA GLN A 109 -13.60 -40.08 -15.61
C GLN A 109 -13.37 -38.75 -14.88
N VAL A 110 -14.31 -37.80 -15.03
CA VAL A 110 -14.29 -36.52 -14.32
C VAL A 110 -14.56 -36.73 -12.83
N TRP A 111 -15.42 -37.69 -12.46
CA TRP A 111 -15.65 -38.09 -11.07
C TRP A 111 -14.39 -38.67 -10.42
N GLN A 112 -13.71 -39.63 -11.05
CA GLN A 112 -12.47 -40.20 -10.54
C GLN A 112 -11.34 -39.16 -10.47
N GLN A 113 -11.30 -38.23 -11.43
CA GLN A 113 -10.38 -37.09 -11.40
C GLN A 113 -10.71 -36.15 -10.24
N ARG A 114 -11.99 -35.81 -10.02
CA ARG A 114 -12.45 -35.00 -8.87
C ARG A 114 -12.28 -35.69 -7.53
N ILE A 115 -12.39 -37.02 -7.44
CA ILE A 115 -12.08 -37.80 -6.23
C ILE A 115 -10.57 -37.75 -5.97
N LYS A 116 -9.74 -37.84 -7.01
CA LYS A 116 -8.28 -37.72 -6.88
C LYS A 116 -7.88 -36.30 -6.47
N GLU A 117 -8.46 -35.28 -7.08
CA GLU A 117 -8.29 -33.86 -6.73
C GLU A 117 -8.80 -33.60 -5.31
N ARG A 118 -9.98 -34.09 -4.94
CA ARG A 118 -10.54 -34.02 -3.58
C ARG A 118 -9.62 -34.69 -2.56
N ASN A 119 -9.10 -35.88 -2.85
CA ASN A 119 -8.18 -36.57 -1.95
C ASN A 119 -6.83 -35.84 -1.83
N GLN A 120 -6.35 -35.22 -2.91
CA GLN A 120 -5.17 -34.36 -2.89
C GLN A 120 -5.43 -33.08 -2.08
N ILE A 121 -6.59 -32.44 -2.24
CA ILE A 121 -7.02 -31.27 -1.47
C ILE A 121 -7.19 -31.63 0.00
N VAL A 122 -7.76 -32.79 0.34
CA VAL A 122 -7.87 -33.27 1.72
C VAL A 122 -6.49 -33.49 2.33
N GLN A 123 -5.56 -34.15 1.61
CA GLN A 123 -4.18 -34.34 2.08
C GLN A 123 -3.43 -33.01 2.21
N GLN A 124 -3.66 -32.06 1.30
CA GLN A 124 -3.05 -30.73 1.35
C GLN A 124 -3.62 -29.91 2.51
N ASN A 125 -4.92 -29.98 2.76
CA ASN A 125 -5.59 -29.37 3.92
C ASN A 125 -5.07 -29.97 5.23
N GLU A 126 -4.97 -31.31 5.33
CA GLU A 126 -4.38 -31.98 6.50
C GLU A 126 -2.92 -31.53 6.75
N LYS A 127 -2.13 -31.35 5.68
CA LYS A 127 -0.75 -30.87 5.77
C LYS A 127 -0.66 -29.40 6.18
N LEU A 128 -1.56 -28.54 5.71
CA LEU A 128 -1.63 -27.12 6.08
C LEU A 128 -2.06 -26.96 7.55
N LEU A 129 -3.06 -27.73 7.99
CA LEU A 129 -3.54 -27.78 9.38
C LEU A 129 -2.52 -28.39 10.37
N ALA A 130 -1.48 -29.06 9.87
CA ALA A 130 -0.43 -29.67 10.70
C ALA A 130 0.79 -28.75 10.92
N GLN A 131 0.86 -27.59 10.26
CA GLN A 131 1.94 -26.60 10.46
C GLN A 131 1.61 -25.65 11.60
N SER A 132 2.62 -25.02 12.22
CA SER A 132 2.40 -23.97 13.20
C SER A 132 1.69 -22.79 12.56
N GLU A 133 0.45 -22.52 12.98
CA GLU A 133 -0.40 -21.48 12.40
C GLU A 133 0.04 -20.08 12.85
N LYS A 134 0.12 -19.13 11.90
CA LYS A 134 0.27 -17.70 12.15
C LYS A 134 -1.09 -17.01 11.94
N LEU A 135 -1.54 -16.21 12.89
CA LEU A 135 -2.75 -15.39 12.82
C LEU A 135 -2.39 -13.92 12.98
N GLU A 136 -2.93 -13.07 12.11
CA GLU A 136 -2.72 -11.62 12.10
C GLU A 136 -4.06 -10.91 11.93
N ILE A 137 -4.30 -9.86 12.72
CA ILE A 137 -5.42 -8.94 12.50
C ILE A 137 -4.91 -7.84 11.58
N LEU A 138 -5.41 -7.82 10.34
CA LEU A 138 -5.05 -6.82 9.35
C LEU A 138 -5.71 -5.47 9.68
N ARG A 139 -6.99 -5.51 10.09
CA ARG A 139 -7.74 -4.32 10.49
C ARG A 139 -8.72 -4.62 11.61
N ALA A 140 -8.88 -3.67 12.51
CA ALA A 140 -9.93 -3.61 13.50
C ALA A 140 -10.39 -2.15 13.60
N GLN A 141 -11.49 -1.84 12.94
CA GLN A 141 -11.95 -0.46 12.75
C GLN A 141 -13.44 -0.32 13.01
N HIS A 142 -13.89 0.88 13.33
CA HIS A 142 -15.31 1.24 13.34
C HIS A 142 -15.57 2.41 12.40
N TYR A 143 -16.78 2.49 11.85
CA TYR A 143 -17.24 3.68 11.13
C TYR A 143 -18.72 3.91 11.39
N THR A 144 -19.14 5.16 11.25
CA THR A 144 -20.56 5.52 11.21
C THR A 144 -20.93 5.87 9.77
N ASN A 145 -21.81 5.05 9.18
CA ASN A 145 -22.44 5.35 7.90
C ASN A 145 -23.85 5.88 8.18
N GLN A 146 -24.06 7.16 7.90
CA GLN A 146 -25.28 7.89 8.21
C GLN A 146 -25.70 7.72 9.68
N SER A 147 -26.72 6.90 9.96
CA SER A 147 -27.30 6.74 11.29
C SER A 147 -26.84 5.49 12.05
N ALA A 148 -25.96 4.66 11.47
CA ALA A 148 -25.54 3.39 12.08
C ALA A 148 -24.03 3.27 12.17
N THR A 149 -23.56 2.76 13.31
CA THR A 149 -22.14 2.48 13.56
C THR A 149 -21.87 1.00 13.34
N PHE A 150 -20.78 0.70 12.65
CA PHE A 150 -20.35 -0.65 12.30
C PHE A 150 -18.98 -0.94 12.89
N LEU A 151 -18.78 -2.19 13.32
CA LEU A 151 -17.48 -2.76 13.63
C LEU A 151 -17.04 -3.61 12.44
N TYR A 152 -15.84 -3.33 11.95
CA TYR A 152 -15.21 -3.99 10.84
C TYR A 152 -13.90 -4.65 11.29
N ILE A 153 -13.73 -5.94 11.00
CA ILE A 153 -12.51 -6.68 11.35
C ILE A 153 -12.07 -7.48 10.13
N GLU A 154 -10.78 -7.42 9.82
CA GLU A 154 -10.10 -8.28 8.84
C GLU A 154 -8.94 -9.01 9.53
N ALA A 155 -8.82 -10.30 9.26
CA ALA A 155 -7.76 -11.13 9.81
C ALA A 155 -7.31 -12.21 8.83
N LYS A 156 -6.03 -12.54 8.86
CA LYS A 156 -5.40 -13.54 8.00
C LYS A 156 -4.77 -14.63 8.84
N SER A 157 -5.10 -15.89 8.52
CA SER A 157 -4.46 -17.07 9.08
C SER A 157 -3.67 -17.80 7.99
N SER A 158 -2.47 -18.29 8.32
CA SER A 158 -1.68 -19.16 7.44
C SER A 158 -2.38 -20.49 7.12
N ALA A 159 -3.37 -20.90 7.93
CA ALA A 159 -4.23 -22.04 7.66
C ALA A 159 -5.53 -21.66 6.92
N GLY A 160 -5.76 -20.38 6.61
CA GLY A 160 -7.02 -19.90 6.00
C GLY A 160 -7.31 -20.47 4.60
N ALA A 161 -6.29 -20.99 3.91
CA ALA A 161 -6.46 -21.73 2.66
C ALA A 161 -7.31 -23.00 2.85
N ALA A 162 -7.23 -23.66 4.01
CA ALA A 162 -8.06 -24.82 4.31
C ALA A 162 -9.51 -24.39 4.59
N ALA A 163 -10.47 -24.97 3.87
CA ALA A 163 -11.89 -24.61 3.97
C ALA A 163 -12.50 -24.82 5.38
N GLY A 164 -11.87 -25.65 6.22
CA GLY A 164 -12.30 -25.88 7.60
C GLY A 164 -11.76 -24.88 8.63
N THR A 165 -10.93 -23.91 8.22
CA THR A 165 -10.40 -22.89 9.13
C THR A 165 -11.49 -21.88 9.47
N THR A 166 -11.74 -21.68 10.76
CA THR A 166 -12.75 -20.74 11.27
C THR A 166 -12.09 -19.73 12.18
N LEU A 167 -12.35 -18.45 11.95
CA LEU A 167 -11.89 -17.33 12.79
C LEU A 167 -13.09 -16.72 13.52
N THR A 168 -12.95 -16.51 14.83
CA THR A 168 -13.98 -15.89 15.68
C THR A 168 -13.38 -14.68 16.37
N ALA A 169 -13.98 -13.51 16.17
CA ALA A 169 -13.68 -12.32 16.97
C ALA A 169 -14.52 -12.30 18.24
N SER A 170 -13.93 -11.82 19.32
CA SER A 170 -14.58 -11.52 20.60
C SER A 170 -14.16 -10.16 21.11
N TRP A 171 -15.07 -9.45 21.75
CA TRP A 171 -14.86 -8.10 22.31
C TRP A 171 -15.79 -7.87 23.50
N GLU A 172 -15.45 -6.86 24.31
CA GLU A 172 -16.25 -6.47 25.49
C GLU A 172 -16.91 -5.11 25.25
N VAL A 173 -18.18 -5.00 25.63
CA VAL A 173 -18.91 -3.72 25.72
C VAL A 173 -19.72 -3.74 27.00
N ASP A 174 -19.55 -2.72 27.85
CA ASP A 174 -20.27 -2.58 29.14
C ASP A 174 -20.18 -3.81 30.07
N GLY A 175 -19.06 -4.54 30.03
CA GLY A 175 -18.86 -5.77 30.82
C GLY A 175 -19.54 -7.02 30.25
N GLU A 176 -20.17 -6.93 29.08
CA GLU A 176 -20.73 -8.07 28.34
C GLU A 176 -19.79 -8.50 27.22
N GLN A 177 -19.39 -9.78 27.26
CA GLN A 177 -18.60 -10.40 26.20
C GLN A 177 -19.48 -10.72 25.00
N ARG A 178 -19.07 -10.23 23.83
CA ARG A 178 -19.70 -10.46 22.53
C ARG A 178 -18.73 -11.20 21.61
N SER A 179 -19.25 -11.95 20.65
CA SER A 179 -18.42 -12.60 19.63
C SER A 179 -19.17 -12.82 18.33
N ALA A 180 -18.44 -12.90 17.23
CA ALA A 180 -18.96 -13.31 15.92
C ALA A 180 -17.87 -13.97 15.07
N THR A 181 -18.31 -14.85 14.18
CA THR A 181 -17.44 -15.57 13.23
C THR A 181 -17.18 -14.71 12.01
N LEU A 182 -15.93 -14.65 11.57
CA LEU A 182 -15.55 -13.94 10.35
C LEU A 182 -15.84 -14.81 9.12
N ALA A 183 -16.32 -14.17 8.06
CA ALA A 183 -16.53 -14.77 6.74
C ALA A 183 -15.21 -14.95 6.00
N ARG A 184 -15.00 -16.12 5.40
CA ARG A 184 -13.82 -16.45 4.59
C ARG A 184 -13.96 -15.83 3.19
N LYS A 185 -13.03 -14.95 2.80
CA LYS A 185 -12.95 -14.39 1.44
C LYS A 185 -12.03 -15.25 0.58
N VAL A 186 -12.58 -15.74 -0.54
CA VAL A 186 -11.87 -16.46 -1.59
C VAL A 186 -12.20 -15.84 -2.92
N ASP A 187 -11.21 -15.74 -3.77
CA ASP A 187 -11.37 -15.33 -5.16
C ASP A 187 -10.52 -16.23 -6.05
N TYR A 188 -11.07 -16.67 -7.19
CA TYR A 188 -10.46 -17.65 -8.11
C TYR A 188 -9.79 -18.87 -7.42
N GLY A 189 -10.35 -19.35 -6.31
CA GLY A 189 -9.82 -20.48 -5.53
C GLY A 189 -8.70 -20.13 -4.54
N GLU A 190 -8.19 -18.89 -4.54
CA GLU A 190 -7.19 -18.40 -3.60
C GLU A 190 -7.84 -17.78 -2.37
N TYR A 191 -7.32 -18.12 -1.20
CA TYR A 191 -7.72 -17.51 0.06
C TYR A 191 -7.06 -16.14 0.22
N LEU A 192 -7.87 -15.11 0.47
CA LEU A 192 -7.38 -13.75 0.71
C LEU A 192 -7.27 -13.46 2.21
N TYR A 193 -8.40 -13.46 2.91
CA TYR A 193 -8.50 -13.13 4.33
C TYR A 193 -9.87 -13.59 4.87
N HIS A 194 -10.07 -13.44 6.18
CA HIS A 194 -11.39 -13.48 6.79
C HIS A 194 -11.81 -12.08 7.20
N TYR A 195 -13.10 -11.76 7.10
CA TYR A 195 -13.62 -10.45 7.50
C TYR A 195 -14.98 -10.55 8.18
N MET A 196 -15.33 -9.49 8.91
CA MET A 196 -16.69 -9.29 9.42
C MET A 196 -17.03 -7.81 9.40
N GLU A 197 -18.31 -7.55 9.21
CA GLU A 197 -18.90 -6.23 9.32
C GLU A 197 -20.24 -6.39 10.04
N LEU A 198 -20.44 -5.69 11.15
CA LEU A 198 -21.69 -5.78 11.89
C LEU A 198 -22.05 -4.44 12.53
N PRO A 199 -23.34 -4.08 12.56
CA PRO A 199 -23.78 -2.90 13.30
C PRO A 199 -23.57 -3.10 14.81
N VAL A 200 -23.07 -2.07 15.49
CA VAL A 200 -22.81 -2.06 16.94
C VAL A 200 -23.45 -0.84 17.59
N GLU A 201 -23.96 -1.03 18.81
CA GLU A 201 -24.54 0.05 19.62
C GLU A 201 -23.47 0.88 20.34
N ALA A 202 -22.30 0.27 20.58
CA ALA A 202 -21.13 0.92 21.16
C ALA A 202 -19.86 0.32 20.57
N VAL A 203 -18.86 1.17 20.37
CA VAL A 203 -17.55 0.80 19.83
C VAL A 203 -16.71 0.17 20.95
N PRO A 204 -16.20 -1.05 20.79
CA PRO A 204 -15.30 -1.66 21.77
C PRO A 204 -13.88 -1.07 21.66
N ASP A 205 -13.14 -0.99 22.77
CA ASP A 205 -11.76 -0.49 22.77
C ASP A 205 -10.78 -1.41 22.01
N SER A 206 -11.06 -2.71 22.01
CA SER A 206 -10.22 -3.74 21.38
C SER A 206 -11.02 -4.98 21.01
N VAL A 207 -10.46 -5.77 20.10
CA VAL A 207 -11.00 -7.04 19.62
C VAL A 207 -9.92 -8.12 19.70
N THR A 208 -10.33 -9.35 19.97
CA THR A 208 -9.47 -10.54 19.94
C THR A 208 -10.03 -11.53 18.93
N VAL A 209 -9.22 -11.96 17.96
CA VAL A 209 -9.57 -12.97 16.97
C VAL A 209 -8.89 -14.28 17.35
N ARG A 210 -9.64 -15.39 17.28
CA ARG A 210 -9.15 -16.73 17.59
C ARG A 210 -9.49 -17.71 16.46
N THR A 211 -8.57 -18.61 16.13
CA THR A 211 -8.81 -19.69 15.18
C THR A 211 -9.36 -20.93 15.87
N ASN A 212 -10.03 -21.81 15.12
CA ASN A 212 -10.46 -23.13 15.62
C ASN A 212 -9.29 -24.09 15.95
N GLN A 213 -8.05 -23.73 15.62
CA GLN A 213 -6.83 -24.43 16.02
C GLN A 213 -6.19 -23.86 17.30
N GLY A 214 -6.68 -22.72 17.79
CA GLY A 214 -6.30 -22.14 19.07
C GLY A 214 -5.31 -20.97 18.99
N SER A 215 -4.90 -20.54 17.80
CA SER A 215 -4.12 -19.30 17.62
C SER A 215 -5.00 -18.09 17.93
N GLU A 216 -4.42 -17.05 18.53
CA GLU A 216 -5.15 -15.87 19.00
C GLU A 216 -4.32 -14.61 18.76
N ALA A 217 -4.98 -13.52 18.37
CA ALA A 217 -4.39 -12.20 18.16
C ALA A 217 -5.36 -11.13 18.65
N SER A 218 -4.85 -10.00 19.14
CA SER A 218 -5.66 -8.87 19.63
C SER A 218 -5.22 -7.56 19.01
N SER A 219 -6.17 -6.66 18.76
CA SER A 219 -5.89 -5.32 18.24
C SER A 219 -6.82 -4.28 18.86
N LYS A 220 -6.37 -3.02 18.96
CA LYS A 220 -7.23 -1.89 19.32
C LYS A 220 -8.18 -1.59 18.16
N VAL A 221 -9.39 -1.16 18.47
CA VAL A 221 -10.31 -0.67 17.45
C VAL A 221 -10.04 0.81 17.21
N THR A 222 -9.89 1.19 15.96
CA THR A 222 -9.66 2.58 15.51
C THR A 222 -10.82 3.08 14.67
N GLU A 223 -10.98 4.38 14.52
CA GLU A 223 -11.99 4.92 13.60
C GLU A 223 -11.49 4.81 12.16
N TRP A 224 -12.35 4.34 11.27
CA TRP A 224 -12.12 4.40 9.83
C TRP A 224 -12.46 5.81 9.34
N LEU A 225 -11.44 6.51 8.82
CA LEU A 225 -11.51 7.91 8.39
C LEU A 225 -11.83 8.84 9.58
N GLY A 226 -10.91 8.93 10.54
CA GLY A 226 -11.00 9.81 11.70
C GLY A 226 -10.42 11.21 11.43
N GLY A 227 -11.07 12.26 11.93
CA GLY A 227 -10.58 13.64 11.81
C GLY A 227 -11.68 14.70 11.94
N ASP A 228 -11.27 15.94 12.23
CA ASP A 228 -12.16 17.10 12.15
C ASP A 228 -12.59 17.31 10.70
N ARG A 229 -13.91 17.43 10.48
CA ARG A 229 -14.49 17.71 9.16
C ARG A 229 -14.58 19.21 8.99
N PRO A 230 -13.74 19.84 8.16
CA PRO A 230 -13.84 21.27 7.94
C PRO A 230 -15.18 21.55 7.26
N GLU A 231 -16.01 22.37 7.90
CA GLU A 231 -17.21 22.90 7.25
C GLU A 231 -16.79 23.71 6.02
N PRO A 232 -17.53 23.63 4.90
CA PRO A 232 -17.30 24.50 3.76
C PRO A 232 -17.29 25.97 4.23
N GLY A 233 -16.46 26.80 3.58
CA GLY A 233 -16.47 28.23 3.84
C GLY A 233 -17.89 28.80 3.71
N GLU A 234 -18.23 29.82 4.50
CA GLU A 234 -19.59 30.41 4.62
C GLU A 234 -20.23 30.81 3.26
N HIS A 235 -19.43 30.92 2.20
CA HIS A 235 -19.85 31.33 0.85
C HIS A 235 -19.52 30.32 -0.25
N TYR A 236 -19.13 29.10 0.10
CA TYR A 236 -18.87 28.04 -0.87
C TYR A 236 -20.18 27.60 -1.54
N VAL A 237 -20.21 27.60 -2.87
CA VAL A 237 -21.39 27.25 -3.67
C VAL A 237 -21.21 25.92 -4.39
N THR A 238 -22.28 25.11 -4.39
CA THR A 238 -22.36 23.77 -5.00
C THR A 238 -23.75 23.54 -5.61
N GLY A 239 -23.97 22.39 -6.24
CA GLY A 239 -25.28 21.95 -6.75
C GLY A 239 -25.60 22.50 -8.13
N PHE A 240 -24.62 22.49 -9.04
CA PHE A 240 -24.74 23.05 -10.39
C PHE A 240 -25.27 22.05 -11.42
N VAL A 241 -25.32 20.76 -11.08
CA VAL A 241 -26.04 19.75 -11.85
C VAL A 241 -27.48 19.64 -11.36
N ASP A 242 -28.45 19.73 -12.28
CA ASP A 242 -29.89 19.76 -11.98
C ASP A 242 -30.72 18.69 -12.74
N HIS A 243 -30.08 17.91 -13.61
CA HIS A 243 -30.64 16.72 -14.28
C HIS A 243 -29.52 15.81 -14.82
N TYR A 244 -29.87 14.62 -15.32
CA TYR A 244 -28.95 13.79 -16.10
C TYR A 244 -28.72 14.43 -17.48
N MET A 245 -27.48 14.84 -17.74
CA MET A 245 -27.08 15.47 -19.00
C MET A 245 -26.62 14.43 -20.01
N ASN A 246 -27.16 14.50 -21.22
CA ASN A 246 -26.64 13.73 -22.35
C ASN A 246 -25.35 14.39 -22.92
N PRO A 247 -24.58 13.70 -23.78
CA PRO A 247 -23.31 14.23 -24.29
C PRO A 247 -23.38 15.58 -25.04
N LEU A 248 -24.52 15.92 -25.67
CA LEU A 248 -24.70 17.24 -26.28
C LEU A 248 -24.79 18.33 -25.21
N GLU A 249 -25.64 18.14 -24.20
CA GLU A 249 -25.84 19.08 -23.09
C GLU A 249 -24.54 19.29 -22.29
N ILE A 250 -23.77 18.21 -22.08
CA ILE A 250 -22.44 18.27 -21.47
C ILE A 250 -21.54 19.22 -22.28
N ASN A 251 -21.41 18.99 -23.59
CA ASN A 251 -20.54 19.81 -24.44
C ASN A 251 -20.98 21.27 -24.51
N GLU A 252 -22.28 21.54 -24.59
CA GLU A 252 -22.83 22.90 -24.58
C GLU A 252 -22.50 23.62 -23.26
N LYS A 253 -22.59 22.91 -22.13
CA LYS A 253 -22.23 23.45 -20.82
C LYS A 253 -20.73 23.66 -20.68
N MET A 254 -19.90 22.76 -21.23
CA MET A 254 -18.45 22.94 -21.30
C MET A 254 -18.07 24.21 -22.07
N ASP A 255 -18.64 24.39 -23.26
CA ASP A 255 -18.38 25.55 -24.11
C ASP A 255 -18.84 26.86 -23.43
N ALA A 256 -20.00 26.84 -22.75
CA ALA A 256 -20.50 27.98 -21.98
C ALA A 256 -19.58 28.35 -20.81
N LEU A 257 -19.05 27.37 -20.07
CA LEU A 257 -18.10 27.62 -18.97
C LEU A 257 -16.76 28.16 -19.46
N ALA A 258 -16.26 27.67 -20.60
CA ALA A 258 -15.05 28.20 -21.21
C ALA A 258 -15.23 29.65 -21.70
N GLU A 259 -16.43 30.01 -22.19
CA GLU A 259 -16.77 31.40 -22.54
C GLU A 259 -16.93 32.29 -21.30
N GLU A 260 -17.50 31.78 -20.21
CA GLU A 260 -17.68 32.52 -18.95
C GLU A 260 -16.34 32.73 -18.21
N PHE A 261 -15.43 31.74 -18.24
CA PHE A 261 -14.17 31.74 -17.50
C PHE A 261 -12.92 31.53 -18.39
N PRO A 262 -12.70 32.35 -19.44
CA PRO A 262 -11.62 32.12 -20.43
C PRO A 262 -10.21 32.23 -19.85
N GLU A 263 -10.07 32.94 -18.73
CA GLU A 263 -8.80 33.08 -18.01
C GLU A 263 -8.42 31.83 -17.20
N LEU A 264 -9.38 30.95 -16.91
CA LEU A 264 -9.21 29.77 -16.05
C LEU A 264 -9.43 28.46 -16.80
N VAL A 265 -10.18 28.47 -17.91
CA VAL A 265 -10.58 27.27 -18.65
C VAL A 265 -10.12 27.33 -20.10
N GLU A 266 -9.66 26.19 -20.60
CA GLU A 266 -9.50 25.88 -22.01
C GLU A 266 -10.25 24.57 -22.33
N ILE A 267 -10.80 24.45 -23.53
CA ILE A 267 -11.37 23.19 -24.03
C ILE A 267 -10.33 22.51 -24.93
N ILE A 268 -10.00 21.27 -24.62
CA ILE A 268 -9.13 20.42 -25.42
C ILE A 268 -10.02 19.52 -26.29
N ASP A 269 -9.89 19.68 -27.61
CA ASP A 269 -10.46 18.75 -28.59
C ASP A 269 -9.48 17.59 -28.82
N MET A 270 -9.85 16.37 -28.42
CA MET A 270 -8.98 15.20 -28.57
C MET A 270 -8.95 14.72 -30.03
N PRO A 271 -7.80 14.25 -30.54
CA PRO A 271 -7.59 14.09 -31.98
C PRO A 271 -8.28 12.88 -32.60
N ASN A 272 -8.56 11.82 -31.82
CA ASN A 272 -9.17 10.60 -32.35
C ASN A 272 -10.70 10.71 -32.25
N LYS A 273 -11.35 11.06 -33.36
CA LYS A 273 -12.82 11.09 -33.41
C LYS A 273 -13.39 9.68 -33.21
N THR A 274 -14.51 9.62 -32.51
CA THR A 274 -15.26 8.38 -32.27
C THR A 274 -15.83 7.80 -33.57
N ASN A 275 -16.40 6.60 -33.52
CA ASN A 275 -17.02 6.02 -34.72
C ASN A 275 -18.37 6.64 -35.10
N GLY A 276 -18.98 7.38 -34.17
CA GLY A 276 -20.25 8.10 -34.30
C GLY A 276 -21.42 7.33 -33.70
N TYR A 277 -22.45 8.07 -33.26
CA TYR A 277 -23.77 7.53 -32.94
C TYR A 277 -24.50 7.17 -34.23
N ARG A 278 -24.02 6.15 -34.94
CA ARG A 278 -24.54 5.73 -36.25
C ARG A 278 -24.37 4.23 -36.46
N ARG A 279 -25.28 3.64 -37.24
CA ARG A 279 -25.25 2.23 -37.62
C ARG A 279 -25.75 2.06 -39.04
N HIS A 280 -25.29 0.98 -39.70
CA HIS A 280 -25.88 0.61 -40.97
C HIS A 280 -27.31 0.12 -40.75
N ALA A 281 -28.20 0.44 -41.68
CA ALA A 281 -29.57 0.03 -41.61
C ALA A 281 -29.67 -1.47 -41.92
N GLN A 282 -30.48 -2.20 -41.16
CA GLN A 282 -30.57 -3.65 -41.27
C GLN A 282 -32.02 -4.14 -41.23
N ALA A 283 -32.21 -5.33 -41.78
CA ALA A 283 -33.45 -6.10 -41.64
C ALA A 283 -33.16 -7.60 -41.72
N THR A 284 -33.98 -8.40 -41.05
CA THR A 284 -33.97 -9.87 -41.18
C THR A 284 -35.30 -10.33 -41.76
N LEU A 285 -35.23 -11.02 -42.90
CA LEU A 285 -36.39 -11.53 -43.63
C LEU A 285 -36.51 -13.05 -43.42
N GLY A 286 -37.60 -13.48 -42.78
CA GLY A 286 -37.87 -14.88 -42.45
C GLY A 286 -37.79 -15.16 -40.95
N THR A 287 -37.91 -16.43 -40.56
CA THR A 287 -37.75 -16.89 -39.18
C THR A 287 -36.27 -17.05 -38.86
N TYR A 288 -35.83 -16.72 -37.62
CA TYR A 288 -34.43 -16.79 -37.14
C TYR A 288 -33.83 -18.22 -37.08
N THR A 289 -33.88 -18.94 -38.19
CA THR A 289 -33.45 -20.33 -38.39
C THR A 289 -32.72 -20.42 -39.74
N ASN A 290 -32.80 -21.56 -40.45
CA ASN A 290 -32.19 -21.74 -41.76
C ASN A 290 -32.98 -21.11 -42.93
N THR A 291 -34.10 -20.43 -42.67
CA THR A 291 -34.90 -19.71 -43.67
C THR A 291 -34.63 -18.20 -43.71
N ALA A 292 -33.91 -17.65 -42.73
CA ALA A 292 -33.68 -16.21 -42.62
C ALA A 292 -32.56 -15.68 -43.53
N VAL A 293 -32.83 -14.51 -44.11
CA VAL A 293 -31.90 -13.68 -44.86
C VAL A 293 -31.71 -12.37 -44.09
N SER A 294 -30.49 -12.13 -43.61
CA SER A 294 -30.13 -10.86 -42.95
C SER A 294 -29.54 -9.91 -44.00
N VAL A 295 -29.99 -8.66 -44.00
CA VAL A 295 -29.57 -7.65 -44.97
C VAL A 295 -29.07 -6.42 -44.22
N THR A 296 -27.95 -5.87 -44.69
CA THR A 296 -27.30 -4.66 -44.16
C THR A 296 -27.07 -3.68 -45.30
N SER A 297 -27.42 -2.41 -45.12
CA SER A 297 -27.15 -1.34 -46.10
C SER A 297 -25.65 -1.06 -46.25
N LYS A 298 -25.24 -0.55 -47.41
CA LYS A 298 -23.87 -0.01 -47.61
C LYS A 298 -23.69 1.36 -46.99
N ASP A 299 -24.72 2.19 -47.07
CA ASP A 299 -24.74 3.52 -46.45
C ASP A 299 -25.14 3.42 -44.97
N TRP A 300 -24.79 4.42 -44.17
CA TRP A 300 -25.33 4.56 -42.82
C TRP A 300 -26.84 4.81 -42.86
N GLY A 301 -27.57 4.50 -41.79
CA GLY A 301 -29.02 4.64 -41.78
C GLY A 301 -29.49 6.06 -42.07
N HIS A 302 -28.88 7.06 -41.43
CA HIS A 302 -29.14 8.49 -41.65
C HIS A 302 -28.69 9.01 -43.02
N GLU A 303 -27.78 8.30 -43.69
CA GLU A 303 -27.27 8.66 -45.04
C GLU A 303 -28.11 8.07 -46.18
N GLY A 304 -29.20 7.38 -45.87
CA GLY A 304 -30.12 6.81 -46.87
C GLY A 304 -30.40 5.32 -46.68
N GLY A 305 -29.67 4.64 -45.80
CA GLY A 305 -29.88 3.22 -45.50
C GLY A 305 -31.29 2.89 -44.98
N ASN A 306 -31.87 3.76 -44.15
CA ASN A 306 -33.21 3.59 -43.56
C ASN A 306 -34.35 3.60 -44.61
N GLY A 307 -34.06 4.02 -45.84
CA GLY A 307 -35.03 4.09 -46.94
C GLY A 307 -35.09 2.85 -47.83
N ILE A 308 -34.19 1.88 -47.64
CA ILE A 308 -34.09 0.69 -48.50
C ILE A 308 -35.16 -0.32 -48.08
N ASN A 309 -35.95 -0.81 -49.04
CA ASN A 309 -36.90 -1.90 -48.84
C ASN A 309 -36.45 -3.15 -49.58
N VAL A 310 -36.50 -4.29 -48.90
CA VAL A 310 -36.24 -5.60 -49.48
C VAL A 310 -37.51 -6.44 -49.37
N SER A 311 -37.93 -7.02 -50.50
CA SER A 311 -39.14 -7.83 -50.60
C SER A 311 -38.83 -9.18 -51.25
N LEU A 312 -39.03 -10.27 -50.52
CA LEU A 312 -39.03 -11.64 -51.03
C LEU A 312 -40.46 -11.97 -51.46
N ALA A 313 -40.69 -12.13 -52.77
CA ALA A 313 -42.03 -12.26 -53.35
C ALA A 313 -42.20 -13.57 -54.13
N ASN A 314 -43.43 -14.10 -54.14
CA ASN A 314 -43.79 -15.16 -55.08
C ASN A 314 -44.18 -14.52 -56.44
N PRO A 315 -43.52 -14.89 -57.56
CA PRO A 315 -43.80 -14.31 -58.88
C PRO A 315 -45.16 -14.71 -59.47
N GLY A 316 -45.90 -15.64 -58.84
CA GLY A 316 -47.23 -16.07 -59.27
C GLY A 316 -47.24 -16.88 -60.58
N LYS A 317 -46.10 -17.44 -60.98
CA LYS A 317 -45.91 -18.26 -62.19
C LYS A 317 -45.34 -19.62 -61.80
N ASN A 318 -45.67 -20.66 -62.56
CA ASN A 318 -45.02 -21.97 -62.43
C ASN A 318 -43.65 -21.94 -63.13
N ASP A 319 -42.71 -22.75 -62.66
CA ASP A 319 -41.35 -22.87 -63.21
C ASP A 319 -40.62 -21.51 -63.32
N ALA A 320 -40.89 -20.58 -62.40
CA ALA A 320 -40.25 -19.28 -62.39
C ALA A 320 -38.79 -19.41 -61.93
N SER A 321 -37.89 -18.68 -62.59
CA SER A 321 -36.49 -18.56 -62.15
C SER A 321 -36.35 -17.51 -61.05
N LEU A 322 -35.33 -17.67 -60.20
CA LEU A 322 -34.96 -16.66 -59.19
C LEU A 322 -34.45 -15.39 -59.90
N GLU A 323 -35.02 -14.23 -59.58
CA GLU A 323 -34.71 -12.94 -60.22
C GLU A 323 -34.73 -11.81 -59.19
N VAL A 324 -33.83 -10.83 -59.33
CA VAL A 324 -33.79 -9.61 -58.52
C VAL A 324 -34.16 -8.41 -59.40
N VAL A 325 -35.12 -7.61 -58.94
CA VAL A 325 -35.54 -6.35 -59.58
C VAL A 325 -35.24 -5.21 -58.62
N ILE A 326 -34.49 -4.21 -59.09
CA ILE A 326 -34.11 -3.04 -58.29
C ILE A 326 -34.71 -1.79 -58.94
N GLU A 327 -35.55 -1.09 -58.19
CA GLU A 327 -36.15 0.19 -58.58
C GLU A 327 -35.81 1.23 -57.50
N GLU A 328 -34.80 2.05 -57.74
CA GLU A 328 -34.24 2.99 -56.75
C GLU A 328 -33.89 2.26 -55.43
N ASN A 329 -34.64 2.52 -54.35
CA ASN A 329 -34.45 1.93 -53.02
C ASN A 329 -35.34 0.68 -52.77
N GLN A 330 -36.05 0.18 -53.77
CA GLN A 330 -36.89 -1.01 -53.68
C GLN A 330 -36.19 -2.20 -54.34
N ILE A 331 -35.83 -3.21 -53.55
CA ILE A 331 -35.22 -4.47 -54.00
C ILE A 331 -36.27 -5.57 -53.87
N THR A 332 -36.74 -6.10 -55.00
CA THR A 332 -37.67 -7.23 -55.03
C THR A 332 -36.96 -8.48 -55.52
N VAL A 333 -36.92 -9.52 -54.69
CA VAL A 333 -36.46 -10.86 -55.06
C VAL A 333 -37.67 -11.71 -55.42
N ASN A 334 -37.85 -11.97 -56.71
CA ASN A 334 -38.83 -12.93 -57.20
C ASN A 334 -38.29 -14.35 -56.98
N LEU A 335 -38.87 -15.07 -56.02
CA LEU A 335 -38.40 -16.41 -55.64
C LEU A 335 -38.72 -17.45 -56.73
N ALA A 336 -37.82 -18.40 -56.95
CA ALA A 336 -38.02 -19.49 -57.91
C ALA A 336 -39.17 -20.42 -57.48
N THR A 337 -39.91 -20.94 -58.45
CA THR A 337 -41.03 -21.86 -58.22
C THR A 337 -40.89 -23.14 -59.04
N ASP A 338 -41.45 -24.24 -58.54
CA ASP A 338 -41.55 -25.49 -59.30
C ASP A 338 -42.73 -25.49 -60.28
N GLY A 339 -42.95 -26.61 -60.97
CA GLY A 339 -44.06 -26.78 -61.92
C GLY A 339 -45.46 -26.70 -61.32
N SER A 340 -45.59 -26.69 -59.99
CA SER A 340 -46.85 -26.46 -59.26
C SER A 340 -47.01 -25.01 -58.76
N GLY A 341 -45.99 -24.17 -58.91
CA GLY A 341 -45.96 -22.80 -58.40
C GLY A 341 -45.51 -22.70 -56.93
N GLN A 342 -45.01 -23.79 -56.33
CA GLN A 342 -44.48 -23.79 -54.97
C GLN A 342 -43.06 -23.20 -54.96
N ILE A 343 -42.76 -22.36 -53.97
CA ILE A 343 -41.44 -21.73 -53.82
C ILE A 343 -40.36 -22.80 -53.54
N THR A 344 -39.25 -22.70 -54.25
CA THR A 344 -38.09 -23.60 -54.13
C THR A 344 -36.79 -22.88 -53.74
N SER A 345 -36.74 -21.55 -53.82
CA SER A 345 -35.54 -20.79 -53.45
C SER A 345 -35.23 -20.94 -51.95
N THR A 346 -33.99 -21.33 -51.65
CA THR A 346 -33.49 -21.36 -50.27
C THR A 346 -32.95 -20.00 -49.84
N ALA A 347 -32.86 -19.75 -48.53
CA ALA A 347 -32.24 -18.54 -47.98
C ALA A 347 -30.82 -18.31 -48.52
N LYS A 348 -30.03 -19.38 -48.67
CA LYS A 348 -28.69 -19.35 -49.25
C LYS A 348 -28.69 -18.85 -50.71
N GLN A 349 -29.64 -19.31 -51.53
CA GLN A 349 -29.76 -18.86 -52.92
C GLN A 349 -30.18 -17.39 -53.00
N VAL A 350 -31.09 -16.96 -52.11
CA VAL A 350 -31.51 -15.56 -52.00
C VAL A 350 -30.33 -14.66 -51.59
N VAL A 351 -29.55 -15.06 -50.59
CA VAL A 351 -28.33 -14.34 -50.18
C VAL A 351 -27.34 -14.20 -51.33
N ALA A 352 -27.12 -15.28 -52.09
CA ALA A 352 -26.19 -15.27 -53.21
C ALA A 352 -26.61 -14.25 -54.29
N VAL A 353 -27.87 -14.28 -54.72
CA VAL A 353 -28.35 -13.37 -55.78
C VAL A 353 -28.43 -11.91 -55.30
N LEU A 354 -28.77 -11.66 -54.03
CA LEU A 354 -28.73 -10.32 -53.45
C LEU A 354 -27.32 -9.74 -53.44
N ASN A 355 -26.31 -10.54 -53.08
CA ASN A 355 -24.91 -10.11 -53.10
C ASN A 355 -24.32 -10.02 -54.52
N GLU A 356 -24.93 -10.65 -55.51
CA GLU A 356 -24.53 -10.52 -56.91
C GLU A 356 -25.12 -9.24 -57.52
N GLU A 357 -26.45 -9.10 -57.46
CA GLU A 357 -27.20 -8.08 -58.21
C GLU A 357 -27.40 -6.76 -57.42
N ALA A 358 -27.48 -6.81 -56.09
CA ALA A 358 -27.78 -5.66 -55.23
C ALA A 358 -26.60 -5.20 -54.35
N SER A 359 -25.38 -5.68 -54.62
CA SER A 359 -24.18 -5.43 -53.81
C SER A 359 -23.77 -3.96 -53.63
N HIS A 360 -24.24 -3.08 -54.52
CA HIS A 360 -23.98 -1.64 -54.46
C HIS A 360 -24.88 -0.92 -53.43
N LEU A 361 -26.02 -1.51 -53.03
CA LEU A 361 -26.93 -0.95 -52.03
C LEU A 361 -26.85 -1.68 -50.69
N ILE A 362 -26.65 -3.00 -50.72
CA ILE A 362 -26.72 -3.86 -49.54
C ILE A 362 -25.63 -4.94 -49.54
N SER A 363 -25.46 -5.59 -48.41
CA SER A 363 -24.90 -6.94 -48.29
C SER A 363 -25.89 -7.85 -47.58
N ALA A 364 -25.99 -9.09 -48.03
CA ALA A 364 -26.85 -10.11 -47.42
C ALA A 364 -26.02 -11.25 -46.82
N THR A 365 -26.49 -11.82 -45.71
CA THR A 365 -25.91 -13.01 -45.08
C THR A 365 -27.01 -13.98 -44.67
N THR A 366 -26.65 -15.25 -44.51
CA THR A 366 -27.54 -16.19 -43.82
C THR A 366 -27.50 -15.89 -42.33
N TYR A 367 -28.61 -16.18 -41.63
CA TYR A 367 -28.72 -15.88 -40.20
C TYR A 367 -27.59 -16.55 -39.38
N ARG A 368 -26.70 -15.74 -38.82
CA ARG A 368 -25.57 -16.13 -37.94
C ARG A 368 -24.77 -17.33 -38.47
N GLY A 369 -24.47 -17.31 -39.77
CA GLY A 369 -23.63 -18.35 -40.39
C GLY A 369 -24.32 -19.70 -40.59
N ASN A 370 -25.65 -19.77 -40.42
CA ASN A 370 -26.44 -20.96 -40.76
C ASN A 370 -26.23 -21.33 -42.25
N ALA A 371 -26.33 -22.63 -42.57
CA ALA A 371 -26.21 -23.15 -43.94
C ALA A 371 -27.19 -22.50 -44.93
N GLY A 372 -28.37 -22.05 -44.46
CA GLY A 372 -29.37 -21.36 -45.28
C GLY A 372 -30.14 -22.29 -46.23
N ASP A 373 -30.22 -23.58 -45.91
CA ASP A 373 -30.87 -24.59 -46.77
C ASP A 373 -32.40 -24.60 -46.66
N GLY A 374 -32.97 -23.82 -45.73
CA GLY A 374 -34.42 -23.67 -45.59
C GLY A 374 -35.01 -22.83 -46.73
N ILE A 375 -36.25 -23.13 -47.13
CA ILE A 375 -36.99 -22.37 -48.14
C ILE A 375 -37.26 -20.96 -47.62
N ALA A 376 -36.90 -19.94 -48.42
CA ALA A 376 -37.10 -18.55 -48.06
C ALA A 376 -38.61 -18.22 -47.97
N GLU A 377 -38.98 -17.44 -46.96
CA GLU A 377 -40.36 -17.03 -46.73
C GLU A 377 -40.71 -15.76 -47.50
N ILE A 378 -41.95 -15.65 -47.96
CA ILE A 378 -42.46 -14.40 -48.55
C ILE A 378 -42.51 -13.35 -47.43
N LYS A 379 -41.67 -12.33 -47.53
CA LYS A 379 -41.50 -11.31 -46.49
C LYS A 379 -40.98 -10.02 -47.11
N SER A 380 -41.42 -8.90 -46.58
CA SER A 380 -40.87 -7.58 -46.92
C SER A 380 -40.43 -6.88 -45.65
N ALA A 381 -39.35 -6.12 -45.74
CA ALA A 381 -38.86 -5.28 -44.66
C ALA A 381 -38.21 -4.02 -45.22
N THR A 382 -38.46 -2.89 -44.57
CA THR A 382 -37.65 -1.68 -44.73
C THR A 382 -36.50 -1.76 -43.73
N LEU A 383 -35.28 -1.53 -44.20
CA LEU A 383 -34.09 -1.53 -43.37
C LEU A 383 -34.16 -0.36 -42.38
N THR A 384 -33.61 -0.56 -41.18
CA THR A 384 -33.49 0.51 -40.17
C THR A 384 -32.22 0.33 -39.36
N ASP A 385 -31.56 1.43 -39.00
CA ASP A 385 -30.46 1.49 -38.02
C ASP A 385 -30.95 1.38 -36.57
N GLY A 386 -32.25 1.60 -36.35
CA GLY A 386 -32.94 1.48 -35.06
C GLY A 386 -32.59 2.57 -34.05
N LEU A 387 -32.09 3.72 -34.51
CA LEU A 387 -31.72 4.87 -33.67
C LEU A 387 -32.89 5.85 -33.54
N ASN A 388 -33.17 6.30 -32.33
CA ASN A 388 -34.38 7.07 -31.99
C ASN A 388 -34.09 8.47 -31.43
N ALA A 389 -32.83 8.92 -31.40
CA ALA A 389 -32.49 10.24 -30.89
C ALA A 389 -33.17 11.38 -31.69
N PRO A 390 -33.46 12.53 -31.06
CA PRO A 390 -33.97 13.71 -31.75
C PRO A 390 -32.98 14.26 -32.81
N ASP A 391 -33.49 15.03 -33.79
CA ASP A 391 -32.71 15.55 -34.94
C ASP A 391 -31.47 16.39 -34.55
N GLU A 392 -31.47 17.00 -33.36
CA GLU A 392 -30.34 17.78 -32.82
C GLU A 392 -29.15 16.91 -32.38
N ILE A 393 -29.39 15.62 -32.13
CA ILE A 393 -28.33 14.67 -31.77
C ILE A 393 -27.61 14.19 -33.04
N SER A 394 -26.37 14.66 -33.20
CA SER A 394 -25.54 14.29 -34.35
C SER A 394 -25.19 12.79 -34.36
N HIS A 395 -25.38 12.18 -35.54
CA HIS A 395 -24.97 10.82 -35.89
C HIS A 395 -23.50 10.72 -36.34
N GLU A 396 -22.87 11.86 -36.65
CA GLU A 396 -21.48 11.90 -37.12
C GLU A 396 -20.46 11.57 -36.00
N PRO A 397 -19.23 11.13 -36.36
CA PRO A 397 -18.10 10.99 -35.44
C PRO A 397 -17.97 12.15 -34.46
N ALA A 398 -18.03 11.85 -33.17
CA ALA A 398 -17.90 12.84 -32.11
C ALA A 398 -16.42 13.15 -31.84
N THR A 399 -16.15 14.38 -31.43
CA THR A 399 -14.87 14.77 -30.85
C THR A 399 -15.02 14.65 -29.34
N VAL A 400 -14.14 13.88 -28.69
CA VAL A 400 -14.09 13.81 -27.23
C VAL A 400 -13.42 15.09 -26.73
N LYS A 401 -14.02 15.72 -25.73
CA LYS A 401 -13.56 17.00 -25.17
C LYS A 401 -13.08 16.83 -23.74
N ALA A 402 -12.05 17.59 -23.35
CA ALA A 402 -11.68 17.78 -21.95
C ALA A 402 -11.73 19.26 -21.58
N PHE A 403 -12.08 19.55 -20.33
CA PHE A 403 -11.64 20.79 -19.70
C PHE A 403 -10.16 20.72 -19.38
N ARG A 404 -9.47 21.85 -19.53
CA ARG A 404 -8.20 22.15 -18.87
C ARG A 404 -8.39 23.38 -18.01
N ILE A 405 -8.38 23.20 -16.69
CA ILE A 405 -8.68 24.22 -15.68
C ILE A 405 -7.42 24.53 -14.88
N GLY A 406 -7.08 25.80 -14.75
CA GLY A 406 -5.94 26.24 -13.95
C GLY A 406 -5.55 27.67 -14.33
N LYS A 407 -4.98 28.45 -13.43
CA LYS A 407 -4.55 29.82 -13.75
C LYS A 407 -3.29 29.83 -14.62
N VAL A 408 -2.43 28.82 -14.44
CA VAL A 408 -1.20 28.59 -15.20
C VAL A 408 -1.32 27.23 -15.90
N ARG A 409 -1.37 27.24 -17.24
CA ARG A 409 -1.64 26.07 -18.10
C ARG A 409 -0.52 25.85 -19.11
N ASP A 410 0.74 25.99 -18.67
CA ASP A 410 1.94 25.83 -19.51
C ASP A 410 2.69 24.51 -19.25
N GLY A 411 2.12 23.64 -18.42
CA GLY A 411 2.72 22.36 -18.02
C GLY A 411 3.73 22.46 -16.87
N SER A 412 3.95 23.65 -16.29
CA SER A 412 4.86 23.81 -15.13
C SER A 412 4.24 23.43 -13.79
N LYS A 413 2.91 23.28 -13.75
CA LYS A 413 2.15 22.89 -12.56
C LYS A 413 1.86 21.38 -12.61
N PRO A 414 1.82 20.70 -11.46
CA PRO A 414 1.38 19.30 -11.38
C PRO A 414 -0.01 19.15 -12.00
N GLY A 415 -0.15 18.13 -12.83
CA GLY A 415 -1.34 17.83 -13.60
C GLY A 415 -2.18 16.76 -12.91
N VAL A 416 -3.51 16.94 -12.91
CA VAL A 416 -4.44 15.95 -12.36
C VAL A 416 -5.56 15.66 -13.33
N LEU A 417 -5.77 14.39 -13.64
CA LEU A 417 -6.75 13.93 -14.63
C LEU A 417 -7.95 13.25 -13.97
N GLY A 418 -9.15 13.82 -14.11
CA GLY A 418 -10.42 13.15 -13.79
C GLY A 418 -11.17 12.80 -15.07
N TYR A 419 -11.59 11.55 -15.26
CA TYR A 419 -12.31 11.14 -16.47
C TYR A 419 -13.46 10.18 -16.17
N SER A 420 -14.55 10.34 -16.92
CA SER A 420 -15.83 9.69 -16.64
C SER A 420 -16.45 9.04 -17.88
N GLN A 421 -17.41 8.16 -17.64
CA GLN A 421 -18.30 7.60 -18.65
C GLN A 421 -17.56 6.84 -19.77
N GLU A 422 -16.50 6.09 -19.45
CA GLU A 422 -15.99 5.06 -20.36
C GLU A 422 -17.09 4.02 -20.63
N HIS A 423 -17.91 3.73 -19.60
CA HIS A 423 -19.15 2.98 -19.76
C HIS A 423 -20.37 3.91 -19.87
N ALA A 424 -21.12 3.72 -20.95
CA ALA A 424 -22.21 4.61 -21.33
C ALA A 424 -23.39 4.68 -20.33
N ARG A 425 -23.76 3.57 -19.71
CA ARG A 425 -24.91 3.47 -18.78
C ARG A 425 -24.72 4.16 -17.43
N GLU A 426 -23.50 4.59 -17.12
CA GLU A 426 -23.09 5.11 -15.80
C GLU A 426 -23.37 6.63 -15.72
N TRP A 427 -24.67 7.00 -15.74
CA TRP A 427 -25.12 8.38 -16.00
C TRP A 427 -24.74 9.41 -14.92
N VAL A 428 -24.38 8.97 -13.71
CA VAL A 428 -23.93 9.86 -12.62
C VAL A 428 -22.49 10.32 -12.83
N THR A 429 -21.63 9.49 -13.43
CA THR A 429 -20.19 9.76 -13.58
C THR A 429 -19.85 11.07 -14.32
N PRO A 430 -20.51 11.48 -15.42
CA PRO A 430 -20.28 12.79 -16.03
C PRO A 430 -20.73 13.95 -15.12
N LEU A 431 -21.70 13.73 -14.23
CA LEU A 431 -22.18 14.78 -13.33
C LEU A 431 -21.11 15.12 -12.28
N VAL A 432 -20.32 14.14 -11.84
CA VAL A 432 -19.20 14.35 -10.90
C VAL A 432 -18.16 15.31 -11.48
N THR A 433 -17.73 15.09 -12.73
CA THR A 433 -16.74 15.95 -13.39
C THR A 433 -17.30 17.32 -13.71
N MET A 434 -18.56 17.41 -14.15
CA MET A 434 -19.22 18.69 -14.42
C MET A 434 -19.44 19.53 -13.15
N GLU A 435 -19.91 18.91 -12.06
CA GLU A 435 -20.06 19.57 -10.77
C GLU A 435 -18.71 20.05 -10.23
N THR A 436 -17.67 19.21 -10.34
CA THR A 436 -16.32 19.57 -9.92
C THR A 436 -15.79 20.77 -10.70
N ALA A 437 -15.94 20.77 -12.03
CA ALA A 437 -15.54 21.91 -12.87
C ALA A 437 -16.26 23.20 -12.47
N GLU A 438 -17.59 23.15 -12.29
CA GLU A 438 -18.40 24.29 -11.86
C GLU A 438 -17.96 24.82 -10.49
N ARG A 439 -17.68 23.93 -9.52
CA ARG A 439 -17.19 24.32 -8.19
C ARG A 439 -15.85 25.02 -8.26
N LEU A 440 -14.90 24.50 -9.03
CA LEU A 440 -13.58 25.13 -9.19
C LEU A 440 -13.70 26.55 -9.76
N LEU A 441 -14.56 26.73 -10.77
CA LEU A 441 -14.68 27.99 -11.49
C LEU A 441 -15.48 29.05 -10.72
N ARG A 442 -16.64 28.65 -10.18
CA ARG A 442 -17.53 29.59 -9.50
C ARG A 442 -17.02 30.02 -8.14
N ASN A 443 -16.29 29.15 -7.43
CA ASN A 443 -15.73 29.47 -6.12
C ASN A 443 -14.36 30.17 -6.17
N TYR A 444 -13.65 30.14 -7.32
CA TYR A 444 -12.30 30.71 -7.47
C TYR A 444 -12.12 32.12 -6.88
N ALA A 445 -13.11 33.00 -7.11
CA ALA A 445 -13.01 34.41 -6.70
C ALA A 445 -13.17 34.64 -5.19
N HIS A 446 -13.78 33.71 -4.45
CA HIS A 446 -14.23 33.96 -3.07
C HIS A 446 -13.92 32.83 -2.09
N ASP A 447 -13.45 31.68 -2.54
CA ASP A 447 -12.96 30.59 -1.70
C ASP A 447 -11.43 30.48 -1.81
N GLU A 448 -10.74 30.51 -0.67
CA GLU A 448 -9.27 30.53 -0.64
C GLU A 448 -8.67 29.18 -1.04
N GLU A 449 -9.25 28.07 -0.58
CA GLU A 449 -8.75 26.73 -0.88
C GLU A 449 -8.96 26.38 -2.35
N THR A 450 -10.12 26.68 -2.92
CA THR A 450 -10.37 26.53 -4.37
C THR A 450 -9.38 27.35 -5.19
N ARG A 451 -9.12 28.59 -4.79
CA ARG A 451 -8.15 29.44 -5.50
C ARG A 451 -6.75 28.85 -5.44
N LYS A 452 -6.32 28.28 -4.31
CA LYS A 452 -5.01 27.61 -4.19
C LYS A 452 -4.90 26.44 -5.17
N LEU A 453 -5.94 25.61 -5.28
CA LEU A 453 -5.97 24.49 -6.25
C LEU A 453 -5.86 25.00 -7.68
N VAL A 454 -6.72 25.94 -8.08
CA VAL A 454 -6.73 26.46 -9.46
C VAL A 454 -5.45 27.24 -9.80
N ASP A 455 -4.83 27.94 -8.84
CA ASP A 455 -3.59 28.68 -9.07
C ASP A 455 -2.35 27.77 -9.19
N ASN A 456 -2.38 26.58 -8.60
CA ASN A 456 -1.21 25.71 -8.47
C ASN A 456 -1.30 24.34 -9.15
N LEU A 457 -2.45 23.98 -9.72
CA LEU A 457 -2.63 22.73 -10.47
C LEU A 457 -3.01 23.00 -11.94
N ASP A 458 -2.72 22.02 -12.80
CA ASP A 458 -3.22 21.92 -14.17
C ASP A 458 -4.25 20.78 -14.25
N ILE A 459 -5.53 21.11 -14.15
CA ILE A 459 -6.60 20.13 -13.93
C ILE A 459 -7.26 19.75 -15.26
N PHE A 460 -7.25 18.47 -15.60
CA PHE A 460 -7.86 17.92 -16.80
C PHE A 460 -9.12 17.14 -16.43
N LEU A 461 -10.28 17.52 -16.98
CA LEU A 461 -11.54 16.81 -16.74
C LEU A 461 -12.17 16.34 -18.05
N VAL A 462 -12.46 15.05 -18.17
CA VAL A 462 -13.12 14.44 -19.34
C VAL A 462 -14.50 13.92 -18.93
N PRO A 463 -15.58 14.72 -19.10
CA PRO A 463 -16.89 14.28 -18.63
C PRO A 463 -17.47 13.08 -19.36
N SER A 464 -17.16 12.90 -20.65
CA SER A 464 -17.67 11.78 -21.44
C SER A 464 -16.60 11.23 -22.37
N VAL A 465 -15.99 10.10 -21.99
CA VAL A 465 -15.07 9.35 -22.86
C VAL A 465 -15.82 8.61 -23.98
N ASN A 466 -17.03 8.12 -23.71
CA ASN A 466 -17.86 7.33 -24.64
C ASN A 466 -19.15 8.07 -25.05
N PRO A 467 -19.06 9.18 -25.80
CA PRO A 467 -20.24 9.97 -26.15
C PRO A 467 -21.23 9.21 -27.05
N ASP A 468 -20.76 8.28 -27.89
CA ASP A 468 -21.63 7.53 -28.80
C ASP A 468 -22.44 6.46 -28.06
N GLY A 469 -21.78 5.69 -27.20
CA GLY A 469 -22.47 4.74 -26.34
C GLY A 469 -23.43 5.45 -25.40
N ALA A 470 -23.04 6.61 -24.84
CA ALA A 470 -23.87 7.39 -23.94
C ALA A 470 -25.15 7.88 -24.64
N LYS A 471 -25.07 8.44 -25.86
CA LYS A 471 -26.27 8.77 -26.65
C LYS A 471 -27.18 7.55 -26.84
N TYR A 472 -26.62 6.40 -27.18
CA TYR A 472 -27.40 5.16 -27.33
C TYR A 472 -28.04 4.70 -26.01
N SER A 473 -27.35 4.92 -24.88
CA SER A 473 -27.92 4.69 -23.56
C SER A 473 -29.14 5.59 -23.29
N PHE A 474 -29.04 6.89 -23.55
CA PHE A 474 -30.14 7.82 -23.31
C PHE A 474 -31.36 7.58 -24.20
N PHE A 475 -31.15 7.27 -25.48
CA PHE A 475 -32.23 7.31 -26.48
C PHE A 475 -32.75 5.94 -26.94
N ASP A 476 -31.98 4.85 -26.78
CA ASP A 476 -32.33 3.55 -27.39
C ASP A 476 -32.28 2.37 -26.43
N TYR A 477 -31.17 2.21 -25.70
CA TYR A 477 -30.95 1.09 -24.80
C TYR A 477 -30.15 1.53 -23.57
N ASN A 478 -30.88 1.90 -22.52
CA ASN A 478 -30.33 2.45 -21.28
C ASN A 478 -29.21 1.60 -20.66
N MET A 479 -29.22 0.28 -20.80
CA MET A 479 -28.16 -0.58 -20.25
C MET A 479 -26.91 -0.72 -21.14
N GLN A 480 -26.80 0.06 -22.23
CA GLN A 480 -25.61 0.09 -23.07
C GLN A 480 -24.39 0.45 -22.22
N ARG A 481 -23.41 -0.47 -22.18
CA ARG A 481 -22.14 -0.27 -21.50
C ARG A 481 -21.04 0.19 -22.44
N ARG A 482 -20.95 -0.47 -23.59
CA ARG A 482 -19.86 -0.37 -24.57
C ARG A 482 -20.00 0.86 -25.46
N ASN A 483 -18.99 1.15 -26.28
CA ASN A 483 -19.16 2.06 -27.42
C ASN A 483 -20.09 1.45 -28.49
N MET A 484 -20.21 2.07 -29.66
CA MET A 484 -21.18 1.68 -30.69
C MET A 484 -20.60 0.83 -31.84
N THR A 485 -19.29 0.56 -31.83
CA THR A 485 -18.59 -0.12 -32.93
C THR A 485 -18.98 -1.60 -33.04
N ASN A 486 -19.51 -2.02 -34.19
CA ASN A 486 -19.80 -3.43 -34.43
C ASN A 486 -18.59 -4.15 -35.05
N HIS A 487 -17.90 -4.94 -34.24
CA HIS A 487 -16.81 -5.82 -34.68
C HIS A 487 -17.23 -7.28 -34.90
N CYS A 488 -18.52 -7.60 -34.81
CA CYS A 488 -19.00 -8.95 -35.10
C CYS A 488 -18.95 -9.24 -36.60
N GLY A 489 -18.36 -10.39 -36.94
CA GLY A 489 -18.26 -10.84 -38.32
C GLY A 489 -19.62 -11.13 -38.97
N PRO A 490 -19.69 -11.18 -40.31
CA PRO A 490 -20.95 -11.34 -41.06
C PRO A 490 -21.71 -12.64 -40.77
N ASN A 491 -21.01 -13.67 -40.27
CA ASN A 491 -21.58 -14.96 -39.89
C ASN A 491 -21.81 -15.09 -38.37
N GLN A 492 -21.56 -14.04 -37.59
CA GLN A 492 -21.80 -14.00 -36.15
C GLN A 492 -23.10 -13.23 -35.87
N ALA A 493 -23.35 -12.87 -34.60
CA ALA A 493 -24.49 -12.06 -34.19
C ALA A 493 -24.30 -10.58 -34.59
N SER A 494 -24.15 -10.33 -35.90
CA SER A 494 -24.02 -9.01 -36.53
C SER A 494 -25.35 -8.54 -37.15
N ASP A 495 -26.46 -9.21 -36.81
CA ASP A 495 -27.82 -8.93 -37.26
C ASP A 495 -28.56 -7.95 -36.34
N PHE A 496 -29.60 -7.29 -36.86
CA PHE A 496 -30.34 -6.23 -36.15
C PHE A 496 -30.83 -6.60 -34.74
N ALA A 497 -31.15 -7.87 -34.48
CA ALA A 497 -31.62 -8.30 -33.16
C ALA A 497 -30.50 -8.30 -32.11
N ALA A 498 -29.23 -8.42 -32.53
CA ALA A 498 -28.07 -8.41 -31.66
C ALA A 498 -27.49 -7.01 -31.40
N ARG A 499 -28.12 -5.95 -31.93
CA ARG A 499 -27.58 -4.59 -31.92
C ARG A 499 -27.26 -4.01 -30.53
N ASN A 500 -27.93 -4.49 -29.47
CA ASN A 500 -27.66 -4.09 -28.09
C ASN A 500 -26.42 -4.77 -27.48
N SER A 501 -25.87 -5.78 -28.16
CA SER A 501 -24.69 -6.54 -27.74
C SER A 501 -23.40 -6.08 -28.41
N TRP A 502 -23.47 -5.16 -29.37
CA TRP A 502 -22.28 -4.64 -30.06
C TRP A 502 -21.56 -3.56 -29.25
N GLY A 503 -20.36 -3.25 -29.71
CA GLY A 503 -19.45 -2.31 -29.08
C GLY A 503 -18.25 -3.00 -28.46
N VAL A 504 -17.29 -2.18 -28.04
CA VAL A 504 -16.13 -2.56 -27.22
C VAL A 504 -16.30 -1.96 -25.83
N ASP A 505 -15.93 -2.74 -24.81
CA ASP A 505 -15.77 -2.24 -23.46
C ASP A 505 -14.46 -1.45 -23.41
N LEU A 506 -14.58 -0.11 -23.33
CA LEU A 506 -13.42 0.78 -23.38
C LEU A 506 -12.47 0.53 -22.21
N ASN A 507 -13.00 0.20 -21.02
CA ASN A 507 -12.19 -0.13 -19.85
C ASN A 507 -11.73 -1.62 -19.84
N ARG A 508 -11.75 -2.28 -21.00
CA ARG A 508 -11.06 -3.56 -21.30
C ARG A 508 -10.14 -3.46 -22.51
N ASN A 509 -10.12 -2.31 -23.19
CA ASN A 509 -9.43 -2.12 -24.45
C ASN A 509 -7.96 -1.70 -24.27
N HIS A 510 -7.49 -1.36 -23.07
CA HIS A 510 -6.11 -0.87 -22.89
C HIS A 510 -5.05 -1.96 -22.98
N SER A 511 -3.81 -1.56 -23.26
CA SER A 511 -2.74 -2.47 -23.68
C SER A 511 -2.06 -3.26 -22.56
N ILE A 512 -2.24 -2.86 -21.31
CA ILE A 512 -1.62 -3.46 -20.12
C ILE A 512 -2.60 -4.44 -19.45
N GLY A 513 -2.10 -5.60 -19.03
CA GLY A 513 -2.91 -6.60 -18.31
C GLY A 513 -4.13 -7.08 -19.09
N SER A 514 -4.08 -7.06 -20.42
CA SER A 514 -5.25 -7.32 -21.26
C SER A 514 -5.50 -8.82 -21.43
N VAL A 515 -6.66 -9.18 -21.98
CA VAL A 515 -6.95 -10.57 -22.38
C VAL A 515 -5.95 -11.12 -23.41
N TYR A 516 -5.33 -10.24 -24.20
CA TYR A 516 -4.30 -10.61 -25.17
C TYR A 516 -2.95 -10.94 -24.53
N ASP A 517 -2.78 -10.57 -23.26
CA ASP A 517 -1.59 -10.86 -22.44
C ASP A 517 -1.78 -12.12 -21.58
N GLY A 518 -2.94 -12.78 -21.66
CA GLY A 518 -3.27 -13.96 -20.84
C GLY A 518 -3.93 -13.64 -19.50
N PHE A 519 -4.29 -12.39 -19.24
CA PHE A 519 -5.06 -11.99 -18.06
C PHE A 519 -6.56 -12.22 -18.27
N ILE A 520 -7.29 -12.41 -17.19
CA ILE A 520 -8.75 -12.59 -17.24
C ILE A 520 -9.49 -11.29 -16.86
N GLY A 521 -10.81 -11.24 -17.07
CA GLY A 521 -11.63 -10.07 -16.73
C GLY A 521 -12.14 -9.28 -17.92
N GLY A 522 -11.63 -9.57 -19.11
CA GLY A 522 -12.21 -9.16 -20.40
C GLY A 522 -12.64 -10.37 -21.22
N SER A 523 -13.15 -10.12 -22.43
CA SER A 523 -13.57 -11.14 -23.37
C SER A 523 -13.09 -10.83 -24.79
N THR A 524 -12.84 -11.86 -25.59
CA THR A 524 -12.58 -11.72 -27.04
C THR A 524 -13.85 -11.99 -27.88
N SER A 525 -15.00 -12.19 -27.25
CA SER A 525 -16.28 -12.38 -27.93
C SER A 525 -16.94 -11.03 -28.23
N CYS A 526 -17.19 -10.74 -29.50
CA CYS A 526 -17.74 -9.45 -29.96
C CYS A 526 -19.13 -9.08 -29.40
N THR A 527 -19.84 -10.03 -28.76
CA THR A 527 -21.15 -9.79 -28.12
C THR A 527 -21.08 -9.72 -26.59
N SER A 528 -19.88 -9.82 -26.02
CA SER A 528 -19.70 -9.81 -24.56
C SER A 528 -19.75 -8.38 -24.02
N ASP A 529 -20.32 -8.19 -22.83
CA ASP A 529 -20.32 -6.90 -22.11
C ASP A 529 -18.91 -6.43 -21.75
N THR A 530 -17.93 -7.33 -21.70
CA THR A 530 -16.53 -7.04 -21.43
C THR A 530 -15.64 -7.30 -22.66
N PHE A 531 -16.20 -7.20 -23.87
CA PHE A 531 -15.43 -7.38 -25.10
C PHE A 531 -14.28 -6.36 -25.18
N ALA A 532 -13.05 -6.85 -25.19
CA ALA A 532 -11.83 -6.04 -25.15
C ALA A 532 -11.47 -5.37 -26.49
N GLY A 533 -12.29 -5.57 -27.53
CA GLY A 533 -12.02 -5.11 -28.89
C GLY A 533 -11.42 -6.20 -29.76
N PRO A 534 -11.11 -5.91 -31.04
CA PRO A 534 -10.39 -6.83 -31.92
C PRO A 534 -8.89 -6.93 -31.59
N GLU A 535 -8.31 -5.87 -31.02
CA GLU A 535 -6.91 -5.77 -30.60
C GLU A 535 -6.77 -4.74 -29.47
N LYS A 536 -5.59 -4.69 -28.85
CA LYS A 536 -5.26 -3.72 -27.81
C LYS A 536 -5.33 -2.30 -28.35
N THR A 537 -5.99 -1.43 -27.59
CA THR A 537 -6.16 0.00 -27.84
C THR A 537 -6.68 0.24 -29.25
N SER A 538 -7.67 -0.55 -29.67
CA SER A 538 -8.28 -0.46 -31.00
C SER A 538 -9.15 0.78 -31.15
N GLU A 539 -9.88 1.15 -30.09
CA GLU A 539 -10.95 2.14 -30.17
C GLU A 539 -10.42 3.57 -30.07
N PRO A 540 -10.96 4.52 -30.87
CA PRO A 540 -10.54 5.91 -30.84
C PRO A 540 -10.73 6.57 -29.47
N GLU A 541 -11.77 6.19 -28.72
CA GLU A 541 -12.02 6.69 -27.37
C GLU A 541 -10.89 6.31 -26.40
N ALA A 542 -10.45 5.05 -26.42
CA ALA A 542 -9.33 4.60 -25.58
C ALA A 542 -8.00 5.26 -26.00
N LYS A 543 -7.78 5.46 -27.31
CA LYS A 543 -6.60 6.18 -27.84
C LYS A 543 -6.55 7.64 -27.38
N ASN A 544 -7.68 8.26 -27.10
CA ASN A 544 -7.72 9.63 -26.62
C ASN A 544 -7.21 9.77 -25.18
N ILE A 545 -7.50 8.82 -24.30
CA ILE A 545 -6.93 8.80 -22.94
C ILE A 545 -5.41 8.61 -23.00
N VAL A 546 -4.95 7.69 -23.87
CA VAL A 546 -3.51 7.50 -24.13
C VAL A 546 -2.87 8.80 -24.64
N TRP A 547 -3.49 9.43 -25.65
CA TRP A 547 -2.99 10.67 -26.23
C TRP A 547 -2.93 11.80 -25.19
N LEU A 548 -3.93 11.92 -24.31
CA LEU A 548 -3.95 12.96 -23.29
C LEU A 548 -2.77 12.82 -22.32
N ALA A 549 -2.50 11.59 -21.85
CA ALA A 549 -1.34 11.30 -21.00
C ALA A 549 0.01 11.49 -21.73
N ASP A 550 0.05 11.27 -23.05
CA ASP A 550 1.26 11.51 -23.87
C ASP A 550 1.51 13.00 -24.11
N GLU A 551 0.46 13.78 -24.35
CA GLU A 551 0.55 15.21 -24.67
C GLU A 551 0.90 16.04 -23.44
N PHE A 552 0.39 15.65 -22.26
CA PHE A 552 0.55 16.38 -21.01
C PHE A 552 1.37 15.57 -20.01
N ALA A 553 2.70 15.63 -20.17
CA ALA A 553 3.66 14.89 -19.33
C ALA A 553 3.69 15.34 -17.85
N ASN A 554 3.02 16.44 -17.51
CA ASN A 554 2.86 16.91 -16.13
C ASN A 554 1.70 16.23 -15.40
N ILE A 555 0.89 15.37 -16.05
CA ILE A 555 -0.16 14.62 -15.36
C ILE A 555 0.49 13.55 -14.49
N ASP A 556 0.42 13.70 -13.17
CA ASP A 556 1.02 12.78 -12.20
C ASP A 556 -0.04 11.95 -11.46
N PHE A 557 -1.28 12.44 -11.43
CA PHE A 557 -2.41 11.83 -10.72
C PHE A 557 -3.62 11.67 -11.62
N ALA A 558 -4.36 10.55 -11.48
CA ALA A 558 -5.57 10.30 -12.23
C ALA A 558 -6.69 9.63 -11.41
N MET A 559 -7.93 9.95 -11.74
CA MET A 559 -9.15 9.31 -11.23
C MET A 559 -10.04 8.88 -12.40
N ASN A 560 -10.19 7.56 -12.54
CA ASN A 560 -11.21 6.96 -13.41
C ASN A 560 -12.55 6.86 -12.65
N ILE A 561 -13.63 7.39 -13.21
CA ILE A 561 -14.91 7.52 -12.52
C ILE A 561 -15.96 6.63 -13.17
N HIS A 562 -16.31 5.57 -12.45
CA HIS A 562 -17.34 4.58 -12.80
C HIS A 562 -18.53 4.62 -11.86
N SER A 563 -19.60 3.90 -12.22
CA SER A 563 -20.66 3.50 -11.30
C SER A 563 -21.04 2.03 -11.55
N HIS A 564 -21.50 1.25 -10.57
CA HIS A 564 -21.84 1.63 -9.21
C HIS A 564 -21.27 0.65 -8.17
N GLY A 565 -21.24 1.09 -6.92
CA GLY A 565 -21.04 0.20 -5.78
C GLY A 565 -20.24 0.78 -4.63
N GLY A 566 -19.80 2.03 -4.66
CA GLY A 566 -18.98 2.58 -3.57
C GLY A 566 -17.69 1.76 -3.40
N TYR A 567 -16.94 1.61 -4.48
CA TYR A 567 -15.58 1.06 -4.45
C TYR A 567 -14.57 2.19 -4.68
N PHE A 568 -13.42 2.07 -4.03
CA PHE A 568 -12.30 2.97 -4.20
C PHE A 568 -11.03 2.17 -4.39
N MET A 569 -10.51 2.15 -5.62
CA MET A 569 -9.56 1.12 -6.04
C MET A 569 -8.37 1.70 -6.78
N TRP A 570 -7.25 0.98 -6.76
CA TRP A 570 -6.04 1.32 -7.51
C TRP A 570 -5.39 0.06 -8.10
N SER A 571 -4.32 0.25 -8.86
CA SER A 571 -3.56 -0.83 -9.51
C SER A 571 -2.85 -1.75 -8.50
N PRO A 572 -2.62 -3.05 -8.83
CA PRO A 572 -2.96 -3.72 -10.08
C PRO A 572 -4.48 -3.87 -10.29
N GLY A 573 -4.91 -3.91 -11.54
CA GLY A 573 -6.28 -4.20 -11.96
C GLY A 573 -6.54 -5.65 -12.34
N ALA A 574 -5.53 -6.34 -12.87
CA ALA A 574 -5.69 -7.64 -13.51
C ALA A 574 -4.87 -8.78 -12.86
N TYR A 575 -5.38 -10.00 -12.96
CA TYR A 575 -4.68 -11.25 -12.67
C TYR A 575 -4.94 -12.35 -13.73
N ASP A 576 -4.07 -13.36 -13.79
CA ASP A 576 -4.16 -14.49 -14.74
C ASP A 576 -5.02 -15.67 -14.20
N THR A 577 -5.11 -16.77 -14.94
CA THR A 577 -5.86 -17.96 -14.48
C THR A 577 -5.27 -18.69 -13.27
N ASN A 578 -4.05 -18.32 -12.84
CA ASN A 578 -3.46 -18.80 -11.58
C ASN A 578 -3.63 -17.77 -10.45
N ARG A 579 -4.40 -16.70 -10.70
CA ARG A 579 -4.57 -15.55 -9.83
C ARG A 579 -3.27 -14.82 -9.49
N THR A 580 -2.30 -14.89 -10.40
CA THR A 580 -1.09 -14.06 -10.32
C THR A 580 -1.45 -12.66 -10.82
N PRO A 581 -1.44 -11.63 -9.96
CA PRO A 581 -1.75 -10.27 -10.38
C PRO A 581 -0.61 -9.68 -11.22
N LEU A 582 -0.91 -8.58 -11.91
CA LEU A 582 0.14 -7.65 -12.36
C LEU A 582 1.04 -7.25 -11.17
N PRO A 583 2.30 -6.84 -11.42
CA PRO A 583 3.25 -6.50 -10.35
C PRO A 583 2.66 -5.49 -9.37
N ARG A 584 2.54 -5.87 -8.10
CA ARG A 584 1.98 -4.96 -7.10
C ARG A 584 2.87 -3.72 -6.91
N PRO A 585 2.30 -2.59 -6.46
CA PRO A 585 3.09 -1.51 -5.91
C PRO A 585 4.04 -2.02 -4.83
N THR A 586 5.18 -1.36 -4.69
CA THR A 586 6.04 -1.53 -3.53
C THR A 586 5.29 -1.17 -2.24
N ALA A 587 5.83 -1.58 -1.09
CA ALA A 587 5.18 -1.26 0.18
C ALA A 587 5.02 0.26 0.41
N GLY A 588 5.99 1.05 -0.05
CA GLY A 588 5.94 2.52 0.02
C GLY A 588 4.88 3.13 -0.88
N GLU A 589 4.79 2.67 -2.13
CA GLU A 589 3.76 3.14 -3.08
C GLU A 589 2.35 2.76 -2.60
N GLU A 590 2.15 1.54 -2.07
CA GLU A 590 0.85 1.17 -1.50
C GLU A 590 0.53 1.95 -0.22
N ALA A 591 1.53 2.25 0.62
CA ALA A 591 1.33 3.13 1.78
C ALA A 591 0.88 4.53 1.35
N PHE A 592 1.42 5.05 0.23
CA PHE A 592 0.99 6.33 -0.32
C PHE A 592 -0.45 6.26 -0.86
N TYR A 593 -0.78 5.18 -1.58
CA TYR A 593 -2.17 4.91 -1.98
C TYR A 593 -3.10 4.93 -0.77
N TRP A 594 -2.74 4.29 0.36
CA TRP A 594 -3.56 4.30 1.57
C TRP A 594 -3.71 5.71 2.17
N GLU A 595 -2.62 6.46 2.37
CA GLU A 595 -2.68 7.82 2.92
C GLU A 595 -3.56 8.74 2.06
N ALA A 596 -3.32 8.77 0.75
CA ALA A 596 -4.11 9.56 -0.19
C ALA A 596 -5.58 9.14 -0.20
N SER A 597 -5.84 7.82 -0.17
CA SER A 597 -7.21 7.27 -0.12
C SER A 597 -7.95 7.72 1.13
N GLU A 598 -7.32 7.70 2.31
CA GLU A 598 -7.97 8.12 3.54
C GLU A 598 -8.42 9.58 3.47
N HIS A 599 -7.59 10.46 2.90
CA HIS A 599 -7.97 11.85 2.66
C HIS A 599 -9.15 11.99 1.69
N ILE A 600 -9.07 11.33 0.53
CA ILE A 600 -10.10 11.38 -0.52
C ILE A 600 -11.44 10.85 0.00
N LEU A 601 -11.42 9.72 0.72
CA LEU A 601 -12.61 9.08 1.26
C LEU A 601 -13.25 9.90 2.39
N ALA A 602 -12.45 10.60 3.21
CA ALA A 602 -12.98 11.53 4.21
C ALA A 602 -13.79 12.65 3.54
N LYS A 603 -13.29 13.23 2.45
CA LYS A 603 -14.00 14.27 1.67
C LYS A 603 -15.35 13.78 1.12
N ILE A 604 -15.42 12.52 0.67
CA ILE A 604 -16.69 11.89 0.24
C ILE A 604 -17.67 11.81 1.40
N GLN A 605 -17.19 11.40 2.57
CA GLN A 605 -17.99 11.26 3.78
C GLN A 605 -18.56 12.60 4.27
N ASP A 606 -17.89 13.73 3.99
CA ASP A 606 -18.28 15.06 4.48
C ASP A 606 -19.66 15.53 3.99
N HIS A 607 -20.13 15.07 2.82
CA HIS A 607 -21.38 15.58 2.24
C HIS A 607 -22.64 15.11 2.99
N ARG A 608 -22.83 13.80 3.15
CA ARG A 608 -23.99 13.23 3.89
C ARG A 608 -23.65 12.03 4.77
N GLY A 609 -22.39 11.84 5.12
CA GLY A 609 -21.94 10.76 6.01
C GLY A 609 -21.88 9.37 5.35
N THR A 610 -21.85 9.32 4.02
CA THR A 610 -21.68 8.07 3.27
C THR A 610 -20.26 7.56 3.41
N VAL A 611 -20.12 6.30 3.81
CA VAL A 611 -18.81 5.66 4.01
C VAL A 611 -18.56 4.70 2.87
N ILE A 612 -17.43 4.90 2.16
CA ILE A 612 -16.85 3.86 1.33
C ILE A 612 -16.25 2.80 2.26
N LEU A 613 -16.71 1.57 2.10
CA LEU A 613 -16.43 0.50 3.04
C LEU A 613 -14.94 0.11 3.00
N PRO A 614 -14.31 -0.22 4.14
CA PRO A 614 -12.94 -0.74 4.14
C PRO A 614 -12.79 -2.01 3.27
N ALA A 615 -13.85 -2.83 3.18
CA ALA A 615 -13.91 -4.03 2.34
C ALA A 615 -13.95 -3.73 0.82
N ARG A 616 -14.22 -2.48 0.43
CA ARG A 616 -14.32 -2.00 -0.95
C ARG A 616 -13.23 -0.98 -1.29
N THR A 617 -12.25 -0.83 -0.40
CA THR A 617 -11.09 0.04 -0.57
C THR A 617 -9.83 -0.83 -0.68
N GLY A 618 -9.01 -0.61 -1.70
CA GLY A 618 -7.78 -1.38 -1.95
C GLY A 618 -7.51 -1.67 -3.42
N PRO A 619 -6.42 -2.40 -3.74
CA PRO A 619 -6.16 -2.88 -5.09
C PRO A 619 -7.36 -3.65 -5.67
N ILE A 620 -7.64 -3.49 -6.97
CA ILE A 620 -8.84 -4.07 -7.62
C ILE A 620 -8.97 -5.60 -7.39
N PRO A 621 -7.93 -6.45 -7.56
CA PRO A 621 -7.95 -7.88 -7.25
C PRO A 621 -8.30 -8.22 -5.80
N ASP A 622 -8.11 -7.30 -4.86
CA ASP A 622 -8.27 -7.55 -3.44
C ASP A 622 -9.71 -7.33 -2.99
N VAL A 623 -10.43 -6.41 -3.65
CA VAL A 623 -11.77 -5.98 -3.27
C VAL A 623 -12.86 -6.34 -4.28
N LEU A 624 -12.50 -6.53 -5.55
CA LEU A 624 -13.45 -6.73 -6.65
C LEU A 624 -13.22 -8.08 -7.37
N TYR A 625 -12.69 -8.05 -8.59
CA TYR A 625 -12.35 -9.18 -9.45
C TYR A 625 -11.32 -8.70 -10.49
N SER A 626 -10.67 -9.60 -11.23
CA SER A 626 -9.72 -9.20 -12.27
C SER A 626 -10.37 -8.33 -13.35
N ALA A 627 -9.82 -7.15 -13.60
CA ALA A 627 -10.25 -6.23 -14.66
C ALA A 627 -9.18 -6.12 -15.76
N GLY A 628 -9.06 -7.15 -16.61
CA GLY A 628 -8.04 -7.18 -17.66
C GLY A 628 -8.21 -6.08 -18.72
N GLY A 629 -7.18 -5.28 -18.94
CA GLY A 629 -7.16 -4.21 -19.97
C GLY A 629 -7.82 -2.89 -19.54
N ASN A 630 -7.81 -2.57 -18.25
CA ASN A 630 -8.39 -1.32 -17.73
C ASN A 630 -7.46 -0.11 -17.94
N SER A 631 -8.05 1.08 -17.99
CA SER A 631 -7.36 2.34 -18.27
C SER A 631 -6.42 2.79 -17.15
N ALA A 632 -6.77 2.56 -15.88
CA ALA A 632 -5.94 2.93 -14.74
C ALA A 632 -4.61 2.14 -14.69
N ASP A 633 -4.64 0.84 -14.98
CA ASP A 633 -3.40 0.04 -15.12
C ASP A 633 -2.51 0.58 -16.23
N TYR A 634 -3.08 1.02 -17.36
CA TYR A 634 -2.27 1.64 -18.41
C TYR A 634 -1.57 2.90 -17.90
N LEU A 635 -2.30 3.80 -17.23
CA LEU A 635 -1.74 5.04 -16.69
C LEU A 635 -0.64 4.76 -15.65
N TRP A 636 -0.86 3.81 -14.74
CA TRP A 636 0.15 3.45 -13.73
C TRP A 636 1.40 2.81 -14.33
N TYR A 637 1.25 1.69 -15.05
CA TYR A 637 2.42 0.91 -15.50
C TYR A 637 3.15 1.52 -16.69
N GLU A 638 2.44 2.17 -17.62
CA GLU A 638 3.07 2.72 -18.83
C GLU A 638 3.49 4.19 -18.65
N LYS A 639 2.77 4.95 -17.81
CA LYS A 639 3.00 6.40 -17.65
C LYS A 639 3.55 6.80 -16.28
N GLY A 640 3.54 5.92 -15.28
CA GLY A 640 3.95 6.26 -13.92
C GLY A 640 2.96 7.16 -13.18
N ILE A 641 1.72 7.25 -13.67
CA ILE A 641 0.68 8.12 -13.12
C ILE A 641 -0.04 7.38 -11.99
N TYR A 642 -0.05 7.95 -10.78
CA TYR A 642 -0.82 7.39 -9.67
C TYR A 642 -2.31 7.45 -10.00
N ALA A 643 -2.93 6.28 -10.18
CA ALA A 643 -4.28 6.17 -10.74
C ALA A 643 -5.23 5.44 -9.79
N TRP A 644 -6.35 6.10 -9.49
CA TRP A 644 -7.48 5.55 -8.73
C TRP A 644 -8.70 5.33 -9.61
N ASN A 645 -9.64 4.55 -9.09
CA ASN A 645 -10.92 4.26 -9.69
C ASN A 645 -12.04 4.47 -8.65
N PHE A 646 -12.98 5.35 -8.95
CA PHE A 646 -14.27 5.45 -8.27
C PHE A 646 -15.25 4.45 -8.87
N GLU A 647 -15.97 3.74 -8.02
CA GLU A 647 -17.33 3.29 -8.34
C GLU A 647 -18.29 4.10 -7.48
N VAL A 648 -18.93 5.12 -8.07
CA VAL A 648 -19.87 5.98 -7.35
C VAL A 648 -21.12 5.19 -6.90
N GLY A 649 -21.99 5.80 -6.09
CA GLY A 649 -23.21 5.13 -5.64
C GLY A 649 -22.93 4.00 -4.65
N ALA A 650 -22.44 4.37 -3.45
CA ALA A 650 -22.27 3.43 -2.35
C ALA A 650 -23.62 2.88 -1.88
N PRO A 651 -23.71 1.59 -1.47
CA PRO A 651 -24.94 1.06 -0.91
C PRO A 651 -25.37 1.85 0.33
N LEU A 652 -26.66 2.12 0.45
CA LEU A 652 -27.23 2.87 1.57
C LEU A 652 -27.74 1.92 2.66
N TRP A 653 -27.54 2.29 3.92
CA TRP A 653 -28.05 1.52 5.06
C TRP A 653 -29.51 1.87 5.37
N GLN A 654 -30.43 0.90 5.22
CA GLN A 654 -31.85 1.07 5.56
C GLN A 654 -32.21 0.38 6.89
N GLY A 655 -31.44 0.65 7.95
CA GLY A 655 -31.73 0.22 9.32
C GLY A 655 -31.44 -1.25 9.64
N ASN A 656 -31.63 -2.17 8.68
CA ASN A 656 -31.34 -3.60 8.85
C ASN A 656 -30.67 -4.27 7.65
N ARG A 657 -30.46 -3.54 6.55
CA ARG A 657 -29.83 -4.07 5.34
C ARG A 657 -29.18 -2.95 4.52
N TRP A 658 -28.16 -3.33 3.77
CA TRP A 658 -27.59 -2.52 2.70
C TRP A 658 -28.50 -2.59 1.45
N VAL A 659 -28.71 -1.45 0.80
CA VAL A 659 -29.51 -1.34 -0.43
C VAL A 659 -28.67 -0.70 -1.54
N SER A 660 -28.58 -1.38 -2.68
CA SER A 660 -27.88 -0.87 -3.86
C SER A 660 -28.67 0.25 -4.52
N VAL A 661 -27.96 1.29 -5.00
CA VAL A 661 -28.53 2.43 -5.73
C VAL A 661 -28.63 2.19 -7.23
N GLY A 662 -27.71 1.40 -7.81
CA GLY A 662 -27.74 0.98 -9.22
C GLY A 662 -27.00 1.94 -10.16
N PHE A 663 -26.97 1.63 -11.47
CA PHE A 663 -26.26 2.44 -12.49
C PHE A 663 -26.97 3.75 -12.85
N GLN A 664 -28.30 3.78 -12.69
CA GLN A 664 -29.20 4.86 -13.11
C GLN A 664 -30.24 5.11 -12.00
N PRO A 665 -29.80 5.56 -10.80
CA PRO A 665 -30.73 5.85 -9.72
C PRO A 665 -31.67 7.01 -10.11
N ALA A 666 -32.73 7.22 -9.32
CA ALA A 666 -33.53 8.44 -9.44
C ALA A 666 -32.62 9.67 -9.34
N TYR A 667 -32.95 10.73 -10.09
CA TYR A 667 -32.07 11.89 -10.21
C TYR A 667 -31.71 12.50 -8.85
N GLU A 668 -32.64 12.52 -7.90
CA GLU A 668 -32.38 13.02 -6.55
C GLU A 668 -31.24 12.28 -5.86
N GLU A 669 -31.15 10.95 -6.00
CA GLU A 669 -30.03 10.18 -5.47
C GLU A 669 -28.77 10.36 -6.32
N GLY A 670 -28.91 10.36 -7.66
CA GLY A 670 -27.77 10.62 -8.56
C GLY A 670 -27.15 12.00 -8.36
N HIS A 671 -27.94 12.99 -7.95
CA HIS A 671 -27.48 14.32 -7.56
C HIS A 671 -26.63 14.26 -6.29
N GLU A 672 -27.11 13.60 -5.24
CA GLU A 672 -26.36 13.42 -4.00
C GLU A 672 -25.05 12.65 -4.24
N GLU A 673 -25.08 11.59 -5.04
CA GLU A 673 -23.87 10.88 -5.47
C GLU A 673 -22.91 11.80 -6.23
N ALA A 674 -23.40 12.63 -7.14
CA ALA A 674 -22.55 13.59 -7.84
C ALA A 674 -21.88 14.57 -6.87
N MET A 675 -22.58 15.03 -5.82
CA MET A 675 -22.03 15.94 -4.82
C MET A 675 -20.93 15.28 -3.99
N GLU A 676 -21.19 14.07 -3.48
CA GLU A 676 -20.27 13.27 -2.67
C GLU A 676 -18.95 13.00 -3.39
N PHE A 677 -19.05 12.49 -4.61
CA PHE A 677 -17.88 12.09 -5.36
C PHE A 677 -17.16 13.27 -6.02
N SER A 678 -17.83 14.43 -6.16
CA SER A 678 -17.13 15.69 -6.46
C SER A 678 -16.24 16.14 -5.31
N ASN A 679 -16.66 15.93 -4.05
CA ASN A 679 -15.76 16.16 -2.91
C ASN A 679 -14.55 15.21 -2.98
N GLY A 680 -14.78 13.93 -3.30
CA GLY A 680 -13.70 12.96 -3.48
C GLY A 680 -12.72 13.35 -4.58
N LEU A 681 -13.21 13.81 -5.74
CA LEU A 681 -12.36 14.27 -6.83
C LEU A 681 -11.56 15.54 -6.45
N ILE A 682 -12.17 16.48 -5.72
CA ILE A 682 -11.46 17.62 -5.14
C ILE A 682 -10.41 17.16 -4.11
N GLY A 683 -10.71 16.12 -3.32
CA GLY A 683 -9.73 15.50 -2.42
C GLY A 683 -8.50 14.96 -3.14
N LEU A 684 -8.64 14.46 -4.37
CA LEU A 684 -7.47 14.08 -5.18
C LEU A 684 -6.65 15.31 -5.59
N PHE A 685 -7.30 16.45 -5.87
CA PHE A 685 -6.60 17.70 -6.15
C PHE A 685 -5.84 18.20 -4.92
N ASP A 686 -6.43 18.09 -3.73
CA ASP A 686 -5.74 18.38 -2.46
C ASP A 686 -4.49 17.49 -2.28
N VAL A 687 -4.60 16.19 -2.58
CA VAL A 687 -3.45 15.25 -2.56
C VAL A 687 -2.37 15.69 -3.53
N ALA A 688 -2.73 16.00 -4.79
CA ALA A 688 -1.75 16.43 -5.79
C ALA A 688 -1.06 17.74 -5.42
N LEU A 689 -1.82 18.70 -4.86
CA LEU A 689 -1.24 19.97 -4.37
C LEU A 689 -0.27 19.70 -3.21
N LYS A 690 -0.70 18.93 -2.21
CA LYS A 690 0.15 18.56 -1.06
C LYS A 690 1.44 17.90 -1.54
N GLN A 691 1.36 16.95 -2.49
CA GLN A 691 2.54 16.28 -3.01
C GLN A 691 3.48 17.23 -3.74
N SER A 692 2.94 18.21 -4.47
CA SER A 692 3.77 19.20 -5.19
C SER A 692 4.47 20.21 -4.28
N GLU A 693 3.98 20.36 -3.05
CA GLU A 693 4.54 21.23 -2.01
C GLU A 693 5.46 20.48 -1.04
N ASP A 694 5.57 19.16 -1.19
CA ASP A 694 6.37 18.29 -0.33
C ASP A 694 7.86 18.37 -0.67
N ASP A 695 8.61 19.07 0.19
CA ASP A 695 10.06 19.21 0.11
C ASP A 695 10.80 18.54 1.28
N VAL A 696 10.10 17.66 2.01
CA VAL A 696 10.65 16.96 3.18
C VAL A 696 11.21 15.62 2.75
N ASN A 697 12.48 15.37 3.07
CA ASN A 697 13.08 14.07 2.79
C ASN A 697 12.52 13.00 3.74
N PRO A 698 12.16 11.79 3.24
CA PRO A 698 11.75 10.71 4.11
C PRO A 698 12.94 10.23 4.97
N GLU A 699 12.64 9.78 6.18
CA GLU A 699 13.59 9.06 7.06
C GLU A 699 13.21 7.59 7.16
N SER A 700 14.19 6.70 7.17
CA SER A 700 13.99 5.26 7.32
C SER A 700 14.88 4.63 8.39
N THR A 701 14.40 3.58 9.06
CA THR A 701 15.14 2.88 10.11
C THR A 701 14.83 1.39 10.12
N ALA A 702 15.87 0.56 10.12
CA ALA A 702 15.78 -0.89 10.26
C ALA A 702 15.44 -1.29 11.71
N VAL A 703 14.44 -2.15 11.87
CA VAL A 703 13.93 -2.65 13.14
C VAL A 703 13.77 -4.17 13.09
N PRO A 704 14.54 -4.94 13.89
CA PRO A 704 15.62 -4.46 14.75
C PRO A 704 16.83 -4.03 13.90
N GLY A 705 17.54 -3.00 14.36
CA GLY A 705 18.66 -2.40 13.61
C GLY A 705 19.99 -3.16 13.75
N SER A 706 21.11 -2.43 13.77
CA SER A 706 22.43 -3.05 13.97
C SER A 706 22.50 -3.85 15.27
N GLY A 707 22.96 -5.09 15.21
CA GLY A 707 22.93 -5.97 16.39
C GLY A 707 23.52 -7.35 16.18
N LYS A 708 23.55 -8.13 17.27
CA LYS A 708 23.91 -9.55 17.28
C LYS A 708 22.68 -10.36 17.61
N TYR A 709 22.36 -11.30 16.74
CA TYR A 709 21.22 -12.19 16.84
C TYR A 709 21.72 -13.62 16.88
N LYS A 710 21.07 -14.43 17.70
CA LYS A 710 21.46 -15.82 17.92
C LYS A 710 21.04 -16.74 16.76
N ASP A 711 19.89 -16.43 16.18
CA ASP A 711 19.28 -17.15 15.07
C ASP A 711 18.91 -16.14 13.97
N SER A 712 18.40 -16.61 12.82
CA SER A 712 17.92 -15.72 11.76
C SER A 712 16.95 -14.65 12.31
N VAL A 713 17.09 -13.41 11.84
CA VAL A 713 16.27 -12.27 12.28
C VAL A 713 15.40 -11.76 11.13
N GLU A 714 14.15 -11.41 11.42
CA GLU A 714 13.28 -10.67 10.49
C GLU A 714 13.45 -9.18 10.79
N VAL A 715 13.85 -8.41 9.77
CA VAL A 715 14.15 -6.97 9.88
C VAL A 715 13.16 -6.19 9.03
N SER A 716 12.33 -5.40 9.67
CA SER A 716 11.44 -4.45 9.01
C SER A 716 12.19 -3.13 8.80
N ILE A 717 11.81 -2.34 7.80
CA ILE A 717 12.30 -0.97 7.64
C ILE A 717 11.10 -0.06 7.83
N GLU A 718 11.12 0.72 8.91
CA GLU A 718 10.10 1.71 9.22
C GLU A 718 10.47 3.04 8.55
N THR A 719 9.50 3.75 8.00
CA THR A 719 9.68 5.05 7.35
C THR A 719 8.89 6.14 8.08
N SER A 720 9.36 7.40 8.04
CA SER A 720 8.68 8.56 8.64
C SER A 720 7.35 8.90 7.96
N GLU A 721 7.25 8.54 6.69
CA GLU A 721 6.10 8.74 5.80
C GLU A 721 6.08 7.66 4.71
N PRO A 722 5.03 7.56 3.88
CA PRO A 722 5.00 6.62 2.77
C PRO A 722 6.18 6.81 1.80
N ALA A 723 7.11 5.87 1.81
CA ALA A 723 8.30 5.94 0.97
C ALA A 723 8.75 4.56 0.49
N THR A 724 9.16 4.47 -0.77
CA THR A 724 9.76 3.27 -1.35
C THR A 724 11.18 3.12 -0.81
N VAL A 725 11.43 1.99 -0.14
CA VAL A 725 12.74 1.67 0.42
C VAL A 725 13.54 0.80 -0.54
N TYR A 726 14.71 1.28 -0.94
CA TYR A 726 15.70 0.58 -1.76
C TYR A 726 16.79 0.00 -0.86
N TYR A 727 17.18 -1.25 -1.05
CA TYR A 727 18.15 -1.90 -0.16
C TYR A 727 19.13 -2.87 -0.84
N THR A 728 20.23 -3.13 -0.16
CA THR A 728 21.19 -4.21 -0.46
C THR A 728 21.53 -4.95 0.84
N LEU A 729 21.80 -6.25 0.76
CA LEU A 729 22.19 -7.08 1.92
C LEU A 729 23.68 -7.43 1.95
N ASP A 730 24.37 -7.16 0.84
CA ASP A 730 25.76 -7.53 0.62
C ASP A 730 26.76 -6.41 0.98
N GLY A 731 26.25 -5.26 1.43
CA GLY A 731 27.06 -4.08 1.75
C GLY A 731 27.46 -3.25 0.53
N GLY A 732 27.00 -3.59 -0.68
CA GLY A 732 27.05 -2.71 -1.85
C GLY A 732 26.22 -1.45 -1.64
N ASN A 733 26.59 -0.33 -2.24
CA ASN A 733 25.79 0.90 -2.12
C ASN A 733 24.46 0.71 -2.85
N PRO A 734 23.31 1.02 -2.20
CA PRO A 734 22.01 0.90 -2.84
C PRO A 734 21.87 1.95 -3.96
N THR A 735 21.07 1.63 -4.97
CA THR A 735 20.78 2.49 -6.13
C THR A 735 19.28 2.45 -6.42
N PHE A 736 18.78 3.27 -7.36
CA PHE A 736 17.39 3.19 -7.82
C PHE A 736 17.04 1.87 -8.54
N GLU A 737 18.05 1.04 -8.85
CA GLU A 737 17.88 -0.31 -9.42
C GLU A 737 18.03 -1.41 -8.37
N SER A 738 18.28 -1.06 -7.10
CA SER A 738 18.37 -2.03 -6.02
C SER A 738 17.01 -2.65 -5.68
N ASP A 739 17.05 -3.79 -4.98
CA ASP A 739 15.83 -4.43 -4.49
C ASP A 739 15.02 -3.46 -3.63
N LYS A 740 13.70 -3.49 -3.79
CA LYS A 740 12.77 -2.63 -3.08
C LYS A 740 11.97 -3.45 -2.08
N ILE A 741 11.67 -2.89 -0.92
CA ILE A 741 10.76 -3.54 0.05
C ILE A 741 9.38 -3.73 -0.58
N GLN A 742 8.96 -4.98 -0.71
CA GLN A 742 7.66 -5.35 -1.28
C GLN A 742 6.60 -5.50 -0.18
N LEU A 743 5.36 -5.67 -0.61
CA LEU A 743 4.27 -6.07 0.27
C LEU A 743 4.45 -7.52 0.69
N LYS A 744 4.17 -7.82 1.96
CA LYS A 744 4.19 -9.18 2.49
C LYS A 744 3.14 -10.09 1.81
N GLY A 745 2.04 -9.51 1.35
CA GLY A 745 0.98 -10.21 0.64
C GLY A 745 -0.29 -9.37 0.49
N THR A 746 -1.36 -10.01 0.03
CA THR A 746 -2.67 -9.36 -0.17
C THR A 746 -3.18 -8.70 1.11
N ARG A 747 -3.37 -7.37 1.07
CA ARG A 747 -3.81 -6.50 2.17
C ARG A 747 -2.92 -6.56 3.43
N GLU A 748 -1.68 -7.00 3.28
CA GLU A 748 -0.66 -6.99 4.34
C GLU A 748 0.28 -5.81 4.13
N GLY A 749 0.94 -5.35 5.20
CA GLY A 749 1.91 -4.25 5.10
C GLY A 749 3.23 -4.66 4.44
N ALA A 750 4.25 -3.83 4.67
CA ALA A 750 5.61 -4.09 4.21
C ALA A 750 6.12 -5.47 4.67
N GLU A 751 6.85 -6.15 3.79
CA GLU A 751 7.57 -7.36 4.16
C GLU A 751 8.72 -7.04 5.12
N SER A 752 9.11 -8.06 5.89
CA SER A 752 10.34 -8.01 6.68
C SER A 752 11.42 -8.82 5.96
N LEU A 753 12.65 -8.29 5.94
CA LEU A 753 13.81 -8.96 5.39
C LEU A 753 14.27 -10.07 6.34
N LYS A 754 14.20 -11.32 5.89
CA LYS A 754 14.73 -12.45 6.66
C LYS A 754 16.25 -12.56 6.47
N ILE A 755 17.00 -12.21 7.51
CA ILE A 755 18.46 -12.25 7.52
C ILE A 755 18.93 -13.50 8.27
N GLU A 756 19.41 -14.48 7.51
CA GLU A 756 19.85 -15.79 8.04
C GLU A 756 21.36 -15.83 8.34
N HIS A 757 22.12 -14.86 7.83
CA HIS A 757 23.57 -14.77 7.97
C HIS A 757 24.02 -13.33 8.23
N THR A 758 25.22 -13.17 8.79
CA THR A 758 25.81 -11.84 8.99
C THR A 758 25.83 -11.06 7.69
N SER A 759 25.13 -9.92 7.69
CA SER A 759 24.83 -9.12 6.50
C SER A 759 24.96 -7.63 6.83
N ILE A 760 25.27 -6.83 5.80
CA ILE A 760 25.32 -5.37 5.91
C ILE A 760 24.15 -4.86 5.08
N LEU A 761 23.07 -4.54 5.78
CA LEU A 761 21.89 -3.95 5.18
C LEU A 761 22.18 -2.47 4.93
N LYS A 762 22.30 -2.06 3.67
CA LYS A 762 22.32 -0.64 3.29
C LYS A 762 21.03 -0.29 2.58
N TYR A 763 20.45 0.86 2.90
CA TYR A 763 19.14 1.24 2.39
C TYR A 763 18.96 2.75 2.36
N PHE A 764 18.04 3.22 1.52
CA PHE A 764 17.55 4.59 1.52
C PHE A 764 16.09 4.59 1.06
N SER A 765 15.35 5.65 1.39
CA SER A 765 13.95 5.80 1.03
C SER A 765 13.72 6.96 0.07
N VAL A 766 12.66 6.83 -0.75
CA VAL A 766 12.21 7.85 -1.70
C VAL A 766 10.69 7.93 -1.61
N ASP A 767 10.14 9.11 -1.34
CA ASP A 767 8.69 9.32 -1.27
C ASP A 767 8.05 9.48 -2.67
N ALA A 768 6.75 9.73 -2.71
CA ALA A 768 6.01 9.94 -3.95
C ALA A 768 6.30 11.32 -4.61
N ALA A 769 6.89 12.29 -3.90
CA ALA A 769 7.34 13.57 -4.46
C ALA A 769 8.69 13.43 -5.15
N GLY A 770 9.39 12.32 -4.90
CA GLY A 770 10.74 12.10 -5.36
C GLY A 770 11.81 12.66 -4.43
N ASN A 771 11.45 13.08 -3.20
CA ASN A 771 12.44 13.46 -2.21
C ASN A 771 13.21 12.22 -1.78
N VAL A 772 14.54 12.34 -1.76
CA VAL A 772 15.44 11.23 -1.49
C VAL A 772 16.02 11.42 -0.10
N GLU A 773 15.89 10.40 0.74
CA GLU A 773 16.42 10.40 2.09
C GLU A 773 17.87 10.90 2.14
N SER A 774 18.13 11.89 3.02
CA SER A 774 19.44 12.54 3.19
C SER A 774 20.05 13.11 1.89
N ASN A 775 19.23 13.40 0.87
CA ASN A 775 19.67 13.77 -0.48
C ASN A 775 20.67 12.76 -1.07
N TYR A 776 20.47 11.47 -0.79
CA TYR A 776 21.37 10.41 -1.23
C TYR A 776 21.51 10.38 -2.76
N ASN A 777 22.75 10.49 -3.25
CA ASN A 777 23.05 10.30 -4.66
C ASN A 777 23.83 8.98 -4.84
N PRO A 778 23.24 7.96 -5.49
CA PRO A 778 23.89 6.66 -5.73
C PRO A 778 25.23 6.74 -6.46
N GLU A 779 25.47 7.75 -7.29
CA GLU A 779 26.75 7.95 -7.98
C GLU A 779 27.86 8.46 -7.04
N SER A 780 27.49 9.17 -5.98
CA SER A 780 28.41 9.77 -5.01
C SER A 780 28.77 8.83 -3.84
N GLY A 781 27.87 7.89 -3.51
CA GLY A 781 28.07 6.87 -2.48
C GLY A 781 28.01 7.34 -1.02
N LYS A 782 27.41 8.50 -0.73
CA LYS A 782 27.21 9.04 0.63
C LYS A 782 25.75 9.44 0.86
N GLY A 783 25.18 9.13 2.02
CA GLY A 783 23.80 9.50 2.40
C GLY A 783 22.82 8.33 2.57
N TYR A 784 23.26 7.08 2.40
CA TYR A 784 22.41 5.90 2.69
C TYR A 784 22.45 5.53 4.19
N ASN A 785 21.38 4.90 4.68
CA ASN A 785 21.36 4.24 5.98
C ASN A 785 22.05 2.88 5.94
N GLN A 786 22.60 2.47 7.08
CA GLN A 786 23.26 1.19 7.22
C GLN A 786 22.87 0.50 8.52
N SER A 787 22.70 -0.81 8.46
CA SER A 787 22.55 -1.68 9.62
C SER A 787 23.41 -2.92 9.49
N VAL A 788 24.27 -3.16 10.48
CA VAL A 788 25.15 -4.32 10.53
C VAL A 788 24.50 -5.39 11.39
N ILE A 789 24.02 -6.44 10.75
CA ILE A 789 23.24 -7.49 11.39
C ILE A 789 24.12 -8.73 11.44
N THR A 790 24.52 -9.11 12.65
CA THR A 790 25.40 -10.27 12.87
C THR A 790 24.59 -11.45 13.37
N ILE A 791 24.66 -12.58 12.67
CA ILE A 791 24.08 -13.84 13.14
C ILE A 791 25.21 -14.66 13.77
N ALA A 792 25.19 -14.79 15.10
CA ALA A 792 26.27 -15.39 15.87
C ALA A 792 25.89 -16.79 16.35
N ASP A 793 26.81 -17.75 16.17
CA ASP A 793 26.65 -19.14 16.62
C ASP A 793 26.80 -19.30 18.16
N ASN A 794 27.19 -18.25 18.91
CA ASN A 794 27.36 -18.26 20.36
C ASN A 794 27.33 -16.82 20.96
N ASP A 795 26.98 -16.70 22.26
CA ASP A 795 26.83 -15.46 23.09
C ASP A 795 28.08 -14.54 23.22
N LYS A 796 29.06 -14.62 22.31
CA LYS A 796 30.23 -13.74 22.28
C LYS A 796 30.00 -12.58 21.33
N ALA A 797 30.51 -11.41 21.69
CA ALA A 797 30.50 -10.25 20.82
C ALA A 797 31.22 -10.55 19.48
N ALA A 798 30.56 -10.22 18.35
CA ALA A 798 31.14 -10.05 17.01
C ALA A 798 32.60 -9.63 17.06
N GLY A 799 33.43 -10.41 16.38
CA GLY A 799 34.88 -10.35 16.44
C GLY A 799 35.51 -10.97 15.21
N ILE A 800 36.80 -11.29 15.30
CA ILE A 800 37.55 -11.83 14.15
C ILE A 800 36.98 -13.18 13.68
N LYS A 801 36.38 -13.95 14.58
CA LYS A 801 35.77 -15.25 14.24
C LYS A 801 34.63 -15.11 13.23
N ASP A 802 33.89 -14.03 13.30
CA ASP A 802 32.77 -13.75 12.41
C ASP A 802 33.27 -13.27 11.04
N LEU A 803 34.34 -12.47 11.01
CA LEU A 803 35.03 -12.12 9.77
C LEU A 803 35.62 -13.37 9.09
N GLU A 804 36.12 -14.33 9.86
CA GLU A 804 36.56 -15.63 9.32
C GLU A 804 35.43 -16.42 8.65
N LEU A 805 34.24 -16.43 9.26
CA LEU A 805 33.05 -17.10 8.73
C LEU A 805 32.52 -16.39 7.48
N LEU A 806 32.51 -15.05 7.47
CA LEU A 806 32.17 -14.24 6.30
C LEU A 806 33.06 -14.59 5.10
N VAL A 807 34.38 -14.66 5.32
CA VAL A 807 35.35 -15.03 4.27
C VAL A 807 35.16 -16.48 3.79
N ASP A 808 34.78 -17.42 4.68
CA ASP A 808 34.47 -18.80 4.26
C ASP A 808 33.17 -18.88 3.45
N ARG A 809 32.16 -18.09 3.80
CA ARG A 809 30.88 -18.03 3.07
C ARG A 809 31.07 -17.48 1.65
N LEU A 810 31.69 -16.30 1.51
CA LEU A 810 31.95 -15.67 0.21
C LEU A 810 32.79 -16.57 -0.71
N LYS A 811 33.66 -17.40 -0.13
CA LYS A 811 34.37 -18.44 -0.89
C LYS A 811 33.42 -19.53 -1.40
N ASN A 812 32.51 -20.02 -0.57
CA ASN A 812 31.55 -21.06 -0.94
C ASN A 812 30.50 -20.56 -1.96
N GLU A 813 30.16 -19.27 -1.91
CA GLU A 813 29.30 -18.57 -2.88
C GLU A 813 29.98 -18.35 -4.24
N GLY A 814 31.30 -18.54 -4.31
CA GLY A 814 32.10 -18.41 -5.54
C GLY A 814 32.69 -17.01 -5.75
N ASP A 815 32.47 -16.08 -4.83
CA ASP A 815 32.98 -14.71 -4.88
C ASP A 815 34.46 -14.57 -4.53
N ILE A 816 35.05 -15.59 -3.91
CA ILE A 816 36.49 -15.64 -3.58
C ILE A 816 37.13 -16.88 -4.19
N GLU A 817 38.03 -16.66 -5.14
CA GLU A 817 38.84 -17.72 -5.74
C GLU A 817 39.91 -18.28 -4.77
N ASN A 818 40.34 -19.50 -5.05
CA ASN A 818 41.40 -20.16 -4.27
C ASN A 818 42.75 -19.41 -4.27
N SER A 819 42.98 -18.53 -5.24
CA SER A 819 44.17 -17.67 -5.33
C SER A 819 44.19 -16.58 -4.26
N ALA A 820 43.02 -16.03 -3.89
CA ALA A 820 42.87 -14.93 -2.92
C ALA A 820 42.61 -15.42 -1.48
N ILE A 821 41.99 -16.59 -1.30
CA ILE A 821 41.58 -17.09 0.03
C ILE A 821 42.76 -17.35 0.98
N ARG A 822 43.88 -17.86 0.47
CA ARG A 822 45.01 -18.29 1.29
C ARG A 822 45.71 -17.10 2.00
N PRO A 823 46.02 -15.99 1.30
CA PRO A 823 46.46 -14.75 1.93
C PRO A 823 45.47 -14.21 2.99
N LEU A 824 44.17 -14.21 2.70
CA LEU A 824 43.15 -13.71 3.63
C LEU A 824 43.12 -14.53 4.93
N LYS A 825 43.09 -15.86 4.84
CA LYS A 825 43.09 -16.76 6.02
C LYS A 825 44.35 -16.63 6.89
N LEU A 826 45.50 -16.31 6.28
CA LEU A 826 46.73 -16.05 7.03
C LEU A 826 46.59 -14.79 7.89
N HIS A 827 46.04 -13.70 7.34
CA HIS A 827 45.80 -12.48 8.09
C HIS A 827 44.76 -12.68 9.20
N LEU A 828 43.66 -13.39 8.92
CA LEU A 828 42.62 -13.67 9.90
C LEU A 828 43.13 -14.47 11.11
N THR A 829 44.07 -15.40 10.87
CA THR A 829 44.73 -16.15 11.95
C THR A 829 45.50 -15.21 12.89
N ALA A 830 46.21 -14.21 12.35
CA ALA A 830 46.94 -13.22 13.15
C ALA A 830 45.97 -12.31 13.91
N LEU A 831 44.90 -11.84 13.24
CA LEU A 831 43.82 -11.07 13.84
C LEU A 831 43.19 -11.80 15.04
N SER A 832 42.84 -13.08 14.88
CA SER A 832 42.23 -13.88 15.95
C SER A 832 43.19 -14.06 17.14
N GLN A 833 44.49 -14.09 16.88
CA GLN A 833 45.50 -14.14 17.93
C GLN A 833 45.59 -12.81 18.70
N TYR A 834 45.57 -11.66 18.02
CA TYR A 834 45.61 -10.36 18.69
C TYR A 834 44.34 -10.07 19.49
N GLU A 835 43.19 -10.47 18.98
CA GLU A 835 41.91 -10.40 19.69
C GLU A 835 41.94 -11.22 20.98
N LYS A 836 42.42 -12.48 20.92
CA LYS A 836 42.60 -13.33 22.13
C LYS A 836 43.60 -12.77 23.13
N GLN A 837 44.56 -11.97 22.67
CA GLN A 837 45.55 -11.32 23.53
C GLN A 837 45.03 -10.00 24.13
N GLY A 838 43.85 -9.51 23.71
CA GLY A 838 43.33 -8.21 24.11
C GLY A 838 44.17 -7.03 23.61
N ASN A 839 44.96 -7.22 22.53
CA ASN A 839 45.84 -6.18 22.01
C ASN A 839 45.13 -5.37 20.92
N ALA A 840 44.30 -4.40 21.34
CA ALA A 840 43.48 -3.58 20.44
C ALA A 840 44.31 -2.82 19.40
N GLU A 841 45.45 -2.23 19.78
CA GLU A 841 46.31 -1.48 18.87
C GLU A 841 46.84 -2.34 17.71
N LYS A 842 47.33 -3.55 18.01
CA LYS A 842 47.79 -4.48 16.95
C LYS A 842 46.64 -5.03 16.14
N LEU A 843 45.49 -5.27 16.77
CA LEU A 843 44.29 -5.75 16.10
C LEU A 843 43.84 -4.76 15.03
N MET A 844 43.74 -3.47 15.36
CA MET A 844 43.34 -2.41 14.43
C MET A 844 44.34 -2.26 13.27
N LYS A 845 45.65 -2.16 13.55
CA LYS A 845 46.70 -2.11 12.51
C LYS A 845 46.65 -3.31 11.55
N HIS A 846 46.33 -4.49 12.08
CA HIS A 846 46.19 -5.69 11.25
C HIS A 846 44.86 -5.76 10.49
N LEU A 847 43.79 -5.13 10.97
CA LEU A 847 42.52 -4.97 10.24
C LEU A 847 42.72 -4.01 9.06
N GLU A 848 43.41 -2.89 9.26
CA GLU A 848 43.82 -1.98 8.18
C GLU A 848 44.65 -2.70 7.11
N SER A 849 45.63 -3.50 7.54
CA SER A 849 46.45 -4.30 6.63
C SER A 849 45.63 -5.37 5.90
N PHE A 850 44.60 -5.93 6.55
CA PHE A 850 43.69 -6.89 5.94
C PHE A 850 42.81 -6.23 4.87
N MET A 851 42.34 -5.01 5.09
CA MET A 851 41.60 -4.23 4.08
C MET A 851 42.46 -3.89 2.87
N LEU A 852 43.73 -3.52 3.06
CA LEU A 852 44.67 -3.31 1.95
C LEU A 852 44.86 -4.60 1.11
N LEU A 853 44.91 -5.75 1.79
CA LEU A 853 45.01 -7.05 1.12
C LEU A 853 43.74 -7.35 0.31
N ILE A 854 42.54 -7.10 0.85
CA ILE A 854 41.28 -7.26 0.13
C ILE A 854 41.28 -6.40 -1.15
N ASN A 855 41.64 -5.12 -1.04
CA ASN A 855 41.74 -4.19 -2.17
C ASN A 855 42.71 -4.70 -3.25
N GLN A 856 43.84 -5.30 -2.86
CA GLN A 856 44.81 -5.86 -3.81
C GLN A 856 44.23 -6.99 -4.68
N TYR A 857 43.36 -7.81 -4.11
CA TYR A 857 42.76 -8.97 -4.78
C TYR A 857 41.37 -8.70 -5.38
N THR A 858 40.83 -7.49 -5.18
CA THR A 858 39.59 -7.04 -5.81
C THR A 858 39.76 -7.10 -7.33
N ASN A 859 38.79 -7.70 -8.03
CA ASN A 859 38.83 -7.98 -9.47
C ASN A 859 39.99 -8.90 -9.92
N LYS A 860 40.67 -9.57 -8.97
CA LYS A 860 41.78 -10.50 -9.19
C LYS A 860 41.63 -11.75 -8.30
N GLY A 861 40.40 -12.25 -8.20
CA GLY A 861 40.04 -13.41 -7.39
C GLY A 861 39.19 -13.10 -6.15
N ILE A 862 38.82 -11.83 -5.92
CA ILE A 862 37.72 -11.42 -5.03
C ILE A 862 36.77 -10.58 -5.89
N SER A 863 35.48 -10.91 -5.90
CA SER A 863 34.46 -10.10 -6.56
C SER A 863 34.37 -8.72 -5.89
N GLN A 864 33.93 -7.71 -6.65
CA GLN A 864 33.82 -6.36 -6.09
C GLN A 864 32.86 -6.33 -4.90
N ASN A 865 31.82 -7.16 -4.94
CA ASN A 865 30.88 -7.35 -3.85
C ASN A 865 31.56 -7.90 -2.58
N ALA A 866 32.24 -9.06 -2.70
CA ALA A 866 32.94 -9.67 -1.57
C ALA A 866 34.02 -8.77 -0.96
N ALA A 867 34.71 -7.99 -1.79
CA ALA A 867 35.69 -7.02 -1.31
C ALA A 867 35.04 -5.95 -0.43
N SER A 868 33.95 -5.35 -0.91
CA SER A 868 33.18 -4.35 -0.16
C SER A 868 32.62 -4.91 1.15
N THR A 869 32.03 -6.11 1.15
CA THR A 869 31.49 -6.73 2.37
C THR A 869 32.57 -6.96 3.43
N MET A 870 33.74 -7.48 3.04
CA MET A 870 34.83 -7.77 3.97
C MET A 870 35.49 -6.50 4.52
N ILE A 871 35.61 -5.43 3.71
CA ILE A 871 36.15 -4.14 4.15
C ILE A 871 35.22 -3.49 5.17
N ALA A 872 33.93 -3.39 4.86
CA ALA A 872 32.96 -2.77 5.75
C ALA A 872 32.86 -3.49 7.10
N TYR A 873 32.91 -4.83 7.10
CA TYR A 873 32.98 -5.59 8.36
C TYR A 873 34.28 -5.33 9.13
N SER A 874 35.40 -5.13 8.43
CA SER A 874 36.69 -4.82 9.05
C SER A 874 36.70 -3.42 9.69
N GLU A 875 36.08 -2.42 9.05
CA GLU A 875 35.91 -1.06 9.59
C GLU A 875 35.03 -1.06 10.85
N TYR A 876 33.92 -1.81 10.83
CA TYR A 876 33.09 -2.02 12.03
C TYR A 876 33.90 -2.59 13.20
N LEU A 877 34.78 -3.56 12.93
CA LEU A 877 35.65 -4.12 13.96
C LEU A 877 36.67 -3.08 14.46
N ILE A 878 37.24 -2.24 13.58
CA ILE A 878 38.16 -1.17 14.01
C ILE A 878 37.43 -0.20 14.96
N GLU A 879 36.25 0.30 14.59
CA GLU A 879 35.47 1.21 15.44
C GLU A 879 35.13 0.58 16.78
N ARG A 880 34.86 -0.73 16.80
CA ARG A 880 34.58 -1.49 18.03
C ARG A 880 35.78 -1.57 18.98
N TYR A 881 37.00 -1.69 18.46
CA TYR A 881 38.20 -1.87 19.29
C TYR A 881 38.93 -0.56 19.59
N ASP A 882 38.47 0.56 19.05
CA ASP A 882 38.99 1.89 19.33
C ASP A 882 38.43 2.44 20.66
N THR A 883 39.20 2.33 21.74
CA THR A 883 38.80 2.72 23.10
C THR A 883 39.40 4.03 23.58
N ASN A 884 40.12 4.76 22.73
CA ASN A 884 40.74 6.03 23.11
C ASN A 884 39.77 7.19 22.84
N PHE A 885 39.78 8.20 23.72
CA PHE A 885 39.10 9.45 23.44
C PHE A 885 39.77 10.13 22.25
N ASP A 886 38.99 10.55 21.25
CA ASP A 886 39.49 11.14 20.02
C ASP A 886 38.90 12.54 19.79
N SER A 887 39.74 13.56 19.98
CA SER A 887 39.36 14.95 19.78
C SER A 887 38.93 15.28 18.34
N GLU A 888 39.37 14.54 17.32
CA GLU A 888 38.93 14.78 15.93
C GLU A 888 37.47 14.36 15.71
N LYS A 889 37.00 13.33 16.42
CA LYS A 889 35.58 12.95 16.42
C LYS A 889 34.74 14.01 17.13
N VAL A 890 35.25 14.56 18.22
CA VAL A 890 34.62 15.70 18.90
C VAL A 890 34.51 16.90 17.97
N MET A 891 35.57 17.23 17.23
CA MET A 891 35.55 18.32 16.24
C MET A 891 34.49 18.08 15.15
N SER A 892 34.30 16.83 14.72
CA SER A 892 33.24 16.47 13.77
C SER A 892 31.83 16.72 14.35
N HIS A 893 31.61 16.40 15.63
CA HIS A 893 30.35 16.72 16.31
C HIS A 893 30.14 18.23 16.46
N ILE A 894 31.21 18.99 16.75
CA ILE A 894 31.16 20.46 16.84
C ILE A 894 30.84 21.06 15.47
N GLU A 895 31.42 20.55 14.38
CA GLU A 895 31.13 20.99 13.02
C GLU A 895 29.66 20.82 12.70
N HIS A 896 29.09 19.64 12.98
CA HIS A 896 27.67 19.41 12.74
C HIS A 896 26.77 20.34 13.56
N LEU A 897 27.05 20.47 14.86
CA LEU A 897 26.25 21.31 15.75
C LEU A 897 26.35 22.80 15.36
N SER A 898 27.56 23.32 15.13
CA SER A 898 27.81 24.76 15.00
C SER A 898 27.90 25.29 13.56
N VAL A 899 28.18 24.43 12.58
CA VAL A 899 28.31 24.81 11.17
C VAL A 899 27.10 24.33 10.37
N ASP A 900 26.78 23.03 10.42
CA ASP A 900 25.68 22.47 9.63
C ASP A 900 24.32 22.95 10.14
N ILE A 901 24.10 22.90 11.46
CA ILE A 901 22.87 23.40 12.10
C ILE A 901 22.95 24.91 12.36
N GLY A 902 24.10 25.42 12.79
CA GLY A 902 24.28 26.83 13.12
C GLY A 902 23.74 27.21 14.51
N PRO A 903 23.28 28.46 14.73
CA PRO A 903 22.76 28.91 16.03
C PRO A 903 21.53 28.13 16.52
N ARG A 904 21.70 27.35 17.59
CA ARG A 904 20.69 26.48 18.22
C ARG A 904 19.93 27.22 19.32
N VAL A 905 19.18 28.26 18.96
CA VAL A 905 18.50 29.10 19.96
C VAL A 905 17.35 28.33 20.62
N THR A 906 17.25 28.40 21.94
CA THR A 906 16.20 27.69 22.69
C THR A 906 14.78 27.92 22.13
N GLY A 907 14.02 26.84 21.91
CA GLY A 907 12.66 26.79 21.37
C GLY A 907 12.57 26.73 19.84
N THR A 908 13.69 26.87 19.13
CA THR A 908 13.71 26.92 17.65
C THR A 908 13.71 25.54 17.00
N ALA A 909 13.57 25.51 15.66
CA ALA A 909 13.69 24.26 14.91
C ALA A 909 15.13 23.73 14.96
N GLU A 910 16.12 24.62 14.95
CA GLU A 910 17.54 24.31 15.01
C GLU A 910 17.95 23.68 16.35
N GLU A 911 17.37 24.13 17.48
CA GLU A 911 17.51 23.42 18.76
C GLU A 911 16.93 21.99 18.67
N ARG A 912 15.77 21.81 18.03
CA ARG A 912 15.19 20.45 17.86
C ARG A 912 16.06 19.56 16.98
N LEU A 913 16.59 20.09 15.86
CA LEU A 913 17.54 19.37 15.00
C LEU A 913 18.79 18.93 15.77
N ALA A 914 19.30 19.77 16.67
CA ALA A 914 20.44 19.41 17.51
C ALA A 914 20.08 18.30 18.52
N ALA A 915 18.93 18.40 19.18
CA ALA A 915 18.44 17.34 20.07
C ALA A 915 18.23 16.01 19.32
N ASP A 916 17.74 16.07 18.08
CA ASP A 916 17.57 14.93 17.19
C ASP A 916 18.91 14.29 16.83
N PHE A 917 19.88 15.10 16.40
CA PHE A 917 21.25 14.65 16.12
C PHE A 917 21.89 13.95 17.31
N ILE A 918 21.87 14.58 18.49
CA ILE A 918 22.43 14.01 19.72
C ILE A 918 21.73 12.69 20.08
N GLY A 919 20.40 12.66 19.98
CA GLY A 919 19.62 11.46 20.21
C GLY A 919 19.95 10.33 19.22
N LYS A 920 20.17 10.67 17.94
CA LYS A 920 20.60 9.74 16.88
C LYS A 920 22.00 9.19 17.17
N GLU A 921 22.95 10.02 17.58
CA GLU A 921 24.30 9.55 17.95
C GLU A 921 24.27 8.61 19.14
N PHE A 922 23.51 8.91 20.20
CA PHE A 922 23.37 7.97 21.32
C PHE A 922 22.71 6.65 20.92
N LYS A 923 21.65 6.68 20.09
CA LYS A 923 21.00 5.47 19.57
C LYS A 923 21.94 4.63 18.71
N ARG A 924 22.74 5.28 17.84
CA ARG A 924 23.77 4.63 17.01
C ARG A 924 24.79 3.86 17.86
N LEU A 925 25.10 4.37 19.04
CA LEU A 925 26.01 3.73 20.01
C LEU A 925 25.34 2.59 20.82
N GLY A 926 24.03 2.40 20.70
CA GLY A 926 23.28 1.32 21.35
C GLY A 926 22.74 1.66 22.74
N TYR A 927 22.63 2.94 23.09
CA TYR A 927 22.07 3.37 24.38
C TYR A 927 20.54 3.35 24.41
N GLU A 928 19.97 3.19 25.60
CA GLU A 928 18.56 3.51 25.86
C GLU A 928 18.43 5.03 25.90
N VAL A 929 17.76 5.60 24.90
CA VAL A 929 17.64 7.05 24.73
C VAL A 929 16.20 7.50 24.99
N SER A 930 16.04 8.54 25.79
CA SER A 930 14.76 9.22 26.00
C SER A 930 14.93 10.73 25.81
N LYS A 931 13.85 11.37 25.36
CA LYS A 931 13.73 12.82 25.33
C LYS A 931 12.76 13.25 26.41
N GLN A 932 13.12 14.31 27.12
CA GLN A 932 12.31 14.86 28.20
C GLN A 932 11.92 16.29 27.81
N ASP A 933 10.69 16.45 27.32
CA ASP A 933 10.12 17.76 26.97
C ASP A 933 9.72 18.57 28.21
N PHE A 934 9.90 19.89 28.12
CA PHE A 934 9.45 20.84 29.12
C PHE A 934 9.13 22.22 28.51
N ASP A 935 8.27 22.97 29.19
CA ASP A 935 7.89 24.30 28.76
C ASP A 935 8.99 25.32 29.10
N ILE A 936 9.27 26.23 28.16
CA ILE A 936 10.16 27.38 28.34
C ILE A 936 9.36 28.69 28.31
N ARG A 937 10.05 29.83 28.51
CA ARG A 937 9.40 31.15 28.46
C ARG A 937 8.76 31.39 27.09
N ASN A 938 7.63 32.10 27.08
CA ASN A 938 6.80 32.42 25.91
C ASN A 938 5.92 31.28 25.35
N GLY A 939 5.73 30.20 26.10
CA GLY A 939 4.83 29.10 25.71
C GLY A 939 5.40 28.16 24.64
N LEU A 940 6.70 28.26 24.37
CA LEU A 940 7.46 27.32 23.55
C LEU A 940 7.92 26.14 24.41
N LYS A 941 8.46 25.10 23.77
CA LYS A 941 9.03 23.91 24.43
C LYS A 941 10.50 23.74 24.05
N SER A 942 11.27 23.19 24.98
CA SER A 942 12.62 22.65 24.78
C SER A 942 12.67 21.22 25.36
N GLN A 943 13.79 20.52 25.18
CA GLN A 943 13.92 19.10 25.51
C GLN A 943 15.31 18.75 26.04
N ASN A 944 15.39 17.83 26.99
CA ASN A 944 16.65 17.17 27.37
C ASN A 944 16.79 15.87 26.60
N VAL A 945 18.00 15.52 26.17
CA VAL A 945 18.31 14.22 25.56
C VAL A 945 19.10 13.39 26.56
N ILE A 946 18.55 12.23 26.96
CA ILE A 946 19.09 11.39 28.02
C ILE A 946 19.45 10.02 27.45
N ALA A 947 20.70 9.59 27.61
CA ALA A 947 21.15 8.25 27.27
C ALA A 947 21.62 7.51 28.53
N VAL A 948 21.08 6.31 28.75
CA VAL A 948 21.31 5.53 29.98
C VAL A 948 22.09 4.25 29.70
N LYS A 949 23.14 4.03 30.51
CA LYS A 949 23.87 2.77 30.60
C LYS A 949 23.62 2.11 31.94
N LYS A 950 22.85 1.01 31.96
CA LYS A 950 22.61 0.24 33.18
C LYS A 950 23.70 -0.82 33.40
N PRO A 951 24.21 -1.01 34.63
CA PRO A 951 25.11 -2.11 34.95
C PRO A 951 24.36 -3.45 34.96
N LYS A 952 25.07 -4.54 34.66
CA LYS A 952 24.45 -5.88 34.61
C LYS A 952 24.28 -6.46 36.01
N ASN A 953 23.08 -6.95 36.32
CA ASN A 953 22.76 -7.70 37.55
C ASN A 953 22.97 -6.93 38.87
N ILE A 954 22.83 -5.61 38.85
CA ILE A 954 22.87 -4.78 40.07
C ILE A 954 21.54 -4.05 40.17
N GLU A 955 20.78 -4.33 41.23
CA GLU A 955 19.58 -3.58 41.55
C GLU A 955 19.95 -2.24 42.20
N ASN A 956 19.33 -1.16 41.76
CA ASN A 956 19.52 0.20 42.28
C ASN A 956 21.01 0.63 42.39
N PRO A 957 21.78 0.56 41.29
CA PRO A 957 23.19 0.99 41.29
C PRO A 957 23.34 2.47 41.60
N GLU A 958 24.51 2.92 42.03
CA GLU A 958 24.80 4.36 42.09
C GLU A 958 24.81 4.98 40.67
N ILE A 959 24.50 6.28 40.56
CA ILE A 959 24.40 6.99 39.28
C ILE A 959 25.57 7.95 39.13
N VAL A 960 26.24 7.89 37.97
CA VAL A 960 27.24 8.87 37.53
C VAL A 960 26.67 9.63 36.33
N TYR A 961 26.78 10.95 36.33
CA TYR A 961 26.30 11.81 35.26
C TYR A 961 27.48 12.43 34.51
N VAL A 962 27.39 12.44 33.18
CA VAL A 962 28.25 13.24 32.30
C VAL A 962 27.32 14.11 31.48
N THR A 963 27.48 15.43 31.60
CA THR A 963 26.48 16.37 31.11
C THR A 963 27.09 17.52 30.32
N GLY A 964 26.28 18.15 29.48
CA GLY A 964 26.57 19.39 28.76
C GLY A 964 25.26 19.95 28.20
N HIS A 965 25.27 21.19 27.71
CA HIS A 965 24.09 21.75 27.03
C HIS A 965 24.36 21.93 25.54
N TYR A 966 23.28 21.87 24.76
CA TYR A 966 23.37 21.92 23.30
C TYR A 966 22.69 23.15 22.70
N ASP A 967 21.92 23.92 23.48
CA ASP A 967 21.41 25.21 23.03
C ASP A 967 22.51 26.29 23.00
N SER A 968 22.23 27.40 22.32
CA SER A 968 23.12 28.56 22.19
C SER A 968 22.33 29.86 22.11
N VAL A 969 23.00 31.00 22.19
CA VAL A 969 22.34 32.31 22.07
C VAL A 969 22.15 32.78 20.62
N ARG A 970 21.24 33.75 20.44
CA ARG A 970 20.98 34.37 19.12
C ARG A 970 22.27 34.90 18.49
N ASN A 971 22.49 34.54 17.23
CA ASN A 971 23.64 34.90 16.39
C ASN A 971 24.98 34.27 16.79
N ALA A 972 25.04 33.41 17.81
CA ALA A 972 26.24 32.64 18.13
C ALA A 972 26.12 31.23 17.53
N PRO A 973 27.08 30.78 16.70
CA PRO A 973 27.09 29.38 16.25
C PRO A 973 27.26 28.39 17.40
N GLY A 974 27.84 28.82 18.53
CA GLY A 974 27.95 28.05 19.75
C GLY A 974 28.94 26.89 19.62
N ALA A 975 30.09 27.12 18.98
CA ALA A 975 31.09 26.08 18.75
C ALA A 975 31.80 25.67 20.05
N ASN A 976 32.31 26.64 20.81
CA ASN A 976 32.83 26.38 22.15
C ASN A 976 31.72 26.35 23.18
N ASP A 977 30.71 27.23 23.06
CA ASP A 977 29.58 27.37 24.00
C ASP A 977 28.22 26.99 23.35
N ASN A 978 27.77 25.74 23.42
CA ASN A 978 28.48 24.61 24.04
C ASN A 978 28.56 23.35 23.16
N GLY A 979 28.88 23.55 21.89
CA GLY A 979 29.25 22.47 20.98
C GLY A 979 30.41 21.63 21.53
N SER A 980 31.40 22.26 22.17
CA SER A 980 32.59 21.59 22.69
C SER A 980 32.28 20.61 23.83
N GLY A 981 31.44 21.00 24.79
CA GLY A 981 31.03 20.13 25.91
C GLY A 981 30.12 19.00 25.45
N THR A 982 29.13 19.32 24.61
CA THR A 982 28.22 18.31 24.04
C THR A 982 28.97 17.29 23.17
N GLY A 983 29.89 17.75 22.31
CA GLY A 983 30.71 16.87 21.49
C GLY A 983 31.63 15.97 22.30
N ALA A 984 32.27 16.49 23.36
CA ALA A 984 33.09 15.70 24.27
C ALA A 984 32.26 14.64 25.02
N MET A 985 31.04 14.98 25.44
CA MET A 985 30.12 14.02 26.07
C MET A 985 29.75 12.87 25.11
N LEU A 986 29.46 13.16 23.84
CA LEU A 986 29.15 12.13 22.83
C LEU A 986 30.33 11.17 22.64
N GLU A 987 31.56 11.69 22.61
CA GLU A 987 32.76 10.86 22.48
C GLU A 987 33.05 10.04 23.75
N LEU A 988 32.82 10.61 24.94
CA LEU A 988 32.88 9.86 26.20
C LEU A 988 31.86 8.70 26.22
N ALA A 989 30.65 8.93 25.69
CA ALA A 989 29.67 7.86 25.54
C ALA A 989 30.17 6.77 24.59
N ARG A 990 30.80 7.13 23.45
CA ARG A 990 31.36 6.15 22.52
C ARG A 990 32.36 5.22 23.18
N ILE A 991 33.32 5.76 23.94
CA ILE A 991 34.40 4.96 24.54
C ILE A 991 33.96 4.20 25.80
N LEU A 992 32.96 4.72 26.54
CA LEU A 992 32.46 4.08 27.76
C LEU A 992 31.40 3.00 27.50
N LYS A 993 30.87 2.84 26.26
CA LYS A 993 29.75 1.93 25.97
C LYS A 993 29.99 0.47 26.39
N ASP A 994 31.18 -0.05 26.11
CA ASP A 994 31.55 -1.46 26.35
C ASP A 994 32.37 -1.66 27.63
N VAL A 995 32.67 -0.58 28.37
CA VAL A 995 33.42 -0.66 29.65
C VAL A 995 32.57 -1.36 30.72
N PRO A 996 33.04 -2.41 31.39
CA PRO A 996 32.33 -2.98 32.53
C PRO A 996 32.14 -1.94 33.63
N ALA A 997 30.91 -1.73 34.08
CA ALA A 997 30.58 -0.77 35.13
C ALA A 997 29.70 -1.43 36.20
N ASP A 998 29.92 -1.06 37.46
CA ASP A 998 29.04 -1.41 38.59
C ASP A 998 27.99 -0.32 38.89
N LYS A 999 28.12 0.84 38.23
CA LYS A 999 27.25 2.01 38.33
C LYS A 999 26.44 2.23 37.06
N GLU A 1000 25.33 2.93 37.21
CA GLU A 1000 24.55 3.48 36.12
C GLU A 1000 25.20 4.77 35.62
N ILE A 1001 25.40 4.89 34.30
CA ILE A 1001 25.92 6.11 33.70
C ILE A 1001 24.79 6.78 32.93
N ARG A 1002 24.57 8.07 33.18
CA ARG A 1002 23.61 8.89 32.43
C ARG A 1002 24.36 10.00 31.70
N PHE A 1003 24.31 9.95 30.38
CA PHE A 1003 24.75 11.05 29.53
C PHE A 1003 23.55 11.95 29.25
N ILE A 1004 23.65 13.24 29.53
CA ILE A 1004 22.53 14.16 29.37
C ILE A 1004 22.96 15.42 28.65
N ALA A 1005 22.38 15.64 27.46
CA ALA A 1005 22.43 16.93 26.79
C ALA A 1005 21.23 17.77 27.23
N PHE A 1006 21.47 18.84 27.96
CA PHE A 1006 20.43 19.75 28.43
C PHE A 1006 20.05 20.76 27.35
N GLY A 1007 18.74 20.99 27.22
CA GLY A 1007 18.21 22.14 26.47
C GLY A 1007 17.94 23.31 27.42
N ALA A 1008 17.86 24.51 26.87
CA ALA A 1008 17.51 25.73 27.60
C ALA A 1008 18.42 26.07 28.80
N GLU A 1009 19.73 25.79 28.72
CA GLU A 1009 20.72 26.30 29.69
C GLU A 1009 20.72 27.83 29.64
N GLU A 1010 20.74 28.37 28.42
CA GLU A 1010 20.88 29.81 28.13
C GLU A 1010 19.68 30.63 28.59
N GLN A 1011 18.58 29.95 28.90
CA GLN A 1011 17.38 30.53 29.51
C GLN A 1011 17.28 30.30 31.02
N GLY A 1012 18.42 30.08 31.69
CA GLY A 1012 18.53 30.01 33.14
C GLY A 1012 18.45 28.58 33.69
N LEU A 1013 19.19 27.65 33.08
CA LEU A 1013 19.35 26.25 33.52
C LEU A 1013 18.02 25.48 33.52
N THR A 1014 17.12 25.81 32.58
CA THR A 1014 15.73 25.32 32.66
C THR A 1014 15.69 23.80 32.49
N GLY A 1015 16.46 23.24 31.55
CA GLY A 1015 16.52 21.81 31.31
C GLY A 1015 17.07 21.02 32.47
N SER A 1016 18.22 21.42 33.03
CA SER A 1016 18.83 20.73 34.18
C SER A 1016 17.99 20.86 35.45
N ARG A 1017 17.37 22.02 35.71
CA ARG A 1017 16.42 22.19 36.82
C ARG A 1017 15.20 21.30 36.66
N TYR A 1018 14.65 21.20 35.46
CA TYR A 1018 13.53 20.31 35.18
C TYR A 1018 13.93 18.85 35.43
N TYR A 1019 15.05 18.40 34.87
CA TYR A 1019 15.56 17.04 35.06
C TYR A 1019 15.72 16.68 36.54
N VAL A 1020 16.45 17.50 37.31
CA VAL A 1020 16.69 17.24 38.75
C VAL A 1020 15.39 17.25 39.54
N SER A 1021 14.41 18.08 39.17
CA SER A 1021 13.10 18.10 39.84
C SER A 1021 12.28 16.81 39.67
N GLN A 1022 12.59 16.00 38.65
CA GLN A 1022 11.92 14.73 38.37
C GLN A 1022 12.59 13.53 39.05
N LEU A 1023 13.79 13.70 39.63
CA LEU A 1023 14.49 12.62 40.32
C LEU A 1023 13.77 12.23 41.62
N SER A 1024 13.62 10.93 41.85
CA SER A 1024 13.10 10.44 43.13
C SER A 1024 14.09 10.67 44.28
N SER A 1025 13.61 10.61 45.52
CA SER A 1025 14.51 10.68 46.70
C SER A 1025 15.53 9.55 46.73
N GLU A 1026 15.16 8.36 46.23
CA GLU A 1026 16.07 7.22 46.07
C GLU A 1026 17.12 7.48 44.98
N GLU A 1027 16.74 8.10 43.86
CA GLU A 1027 17.67 8.47 42.80
C GLU A 1027 18.67 9.54 43.25
N ILE A 1028 18.21 10.55 43.98
CA ILE A 1028 19.09 11.57 44.58
C ILE A 1028 20.08 10.90 45.55
N ALA A 1029 19.59 10.02 46.44
CA ALA A 1029 20.43 9.37 47.44
C ALA A 1029 21.49 8.43 46.85
N ARG A 1030 21.27 7.87 45.66
CA ARG A 1030 22.22 7.00 44.96
C ARG A 1030 23.04 7.74 43.89
N SER A 1031 22.89 9.06 43.74
CA SER A 1031 23.65 9.84 42.78
C SER A 1031 25.05 10.13 43.32
N ALA A 1032 26.09 9.62 42.65
CA ALA A 1032 27.47 9.71 43.09
C ALA A 1032 28.14 11.03 42.68
N ALA A 1033 28.06 11.40 41.40
CA ALA A 1033 28.75 12.57 40.86
C ALA A 1033 28.19 13.05 39.52
N ASN A 1034 28.18 14.36 39.26
CA ASN A 1034 27.93 14.97 37.95
C ASN A 1034 29.15 15.72 37.40
N PHE A 1035 29.65 15.26 36.25
CA PHE A 1035 30.72 15.89 35.47
C PHE A 1035 30.10 16.74 34.35
N ASN A 1036 30.01 18.06 34.55
CA ASN A 1036 29.36 18.97 33.61
C ASN A 1036 30.39 19.68 32.70
N LEU A 1037 30.31 19.45 31.40
CA LEU A 1037 31.25 19.94 30.39
C LEU A 1037 30.68 21.19 29.71
N ASP A 1038 31.38 22.33 29.85
CA ASP A 1038 30.93 23.61 29.31
C ASP A 1038 32.13 24.47 28.89
N MET A 1039 32.18 24.87 27.62
CA MET A 1039 33.29 25.65 27.05
C MET A 1039 34.67 24.96 27.25
N VAL A 1040 34.74 23.66 26.98
CA VAL A 1040 35.93 22.81 27.24
C VAL A 1040 36.99 22.85 26.14
N GLY A 1041 36.79 23.66 25.08
CA GLY A 1041 37.62 23.65 23.89
C GLY A 1041 38.21 24.99 23.45
N THR A 1042 38.12 26.09 24.21
CA THR A 1042 38.63 27.40 23.75
C THR A 1042 40.09 27.36 23.28
N ASN A 1043 40.43 28.01 22.17
CA ASN A 1043 41.82 28.27 21.76
C ASN A 1043 42.34 29.66 22.19
N TYR A 1044 41.58 30.39 23.01
CA TYR A 1044 42.00 31.68 23.53
C TYR A 1044 43.16 31.52 24.51
N GLU A 1045 44.34 31.98 24.11
CA GLU A 1045 45.59 31.83 24.86
C GLU A 1045 45.49 32.29 26.32
N PRO A 1046 44.89 33.45 26.67
CA PRO A 1046 44.77 33.85 28.07
C PRO A 1046 43.95 32.90 28.94
N ALA A 1047 42.95 32.20 28.39
CA ALA A 1047 42.17 31.20 29.10
C ALA A 1047 42.93 29.86 29.16
N SER A 1048 44.08 29.85 29.83
CA SER A 1048 45.06 28.76 29.80
C SER A 1048 44.98 27.77 30.98
N GLN A 1049 44.00 27.90 31.87
CA GLN A 1049 43.83 27.00 33.02
C GLN A 1049 42.42 26.38 32.99
N LEU A 1050 42.32 25.07 33.20
CA LEU A 1050 41.06 24.34 33.33
C LEU A 1050 40.52 24.49 34.75
N HIS A 1051 39.41 25.18 34.92
CA HIS A 1051 38.77 25.31 36.22
C HIS A 1051 37.72 24.22 36.39
N VAL A 1052 37.87 23.42 37.45
CA VAL A 1052 36.87 22.49 37.96
C VAL A 1052 36.09 23.25 39.02
N THR A 1053 34.87 23.67 38.70
CA THR A 1053 34.12 24.63 39.49
C THR A 1053 33.00 23.98 40.29
N THR A 1054 32.96 24.24 41.59
CA THR A 1054 31.86 23.84 42.48
C THR A 1054 31.10 25.09 42.94
N LEU A 1055 29.83 24.93 43.36
CA LEU A 1055 28.99 26.07 43.74
C LEU A 1055 29.55 26.85 44.94
N ASP A 1056 30.17 26.14 45.90
CA ASP A 1056 30.72 26.68 47.14
C ASP A 1056 32.26 26.79 47.14
N GLY A 1057 32.91 26.37 46.04
CA GLY A 1057 34.36 26.37 45.90
C GLY A 1057 35.07 25.35 46.79
N GLN A 1058 34.35 24.40 47.39
CA GLN A 1058 34.92 23.31 48.17
C GLN A 1058 35.16 22.08 47.28
N ALA A 1059 36.12 21.25 47.69
CA ALA A 1059 36.36 19.96 47.07
C ALA A 1059 35.19 19.00 47.35
N ASN A 1060 34.84 18.21 46.35
CA ASN A 1060 33.80 17.18 46.39
C ASN A 1060 34.26 15.94 45.61
N ALA A 1061 33.41 14.91 45.48
CA ALA A 1061 33.79 13.68 44.78
C ALA A 1061 34.33 13.94 43.36
N VAL A 1062 33.71 14.83 42.58
CA VAL A 1062 34.17 15.18 41.22
C VAL A 1062 35.59 15.73 41.24
N TRP A 1063 35.90 16.65 42.15
CA TRP A 1063 37.25 17.19 42.31
C TRP A 1063 38.26 16.09 42.67
N ASP A 1064 37.92 15.21 43.61
CA ASP A 1064 38.82 14.17 44.09
C ASP A 1064 39.19 13.17 42.98
N TYR A 1065 38.23 12.74 42.15
CA TYR A 1065 38.50 11.86 41.01
C TYR A 1065 39.28 12.55 39.90
N ILE A 1066 39.08 13.85 39.67
CA ILE A 1066 39.86 14.61 38.68
C ILE A 1066 41.29 14.83 39.15
N ASP A 1067 41.52 15.14 40.43
CA ASP A 1067 42.87 15.30 40.97
C ASP A 1067 43.63 13.96 40.91
N ALA A 1068 42.96 12.84 41.15
CA ALA A 1068 43.52 11.50 40.96
C ALA A 1068 43.86 11.20 39.48
N ALA A 1069 42.92 11.44 38.57
CA ALA A 1069 43.12 11.27 37.13
C ALA A 1069 44.28 12.13 36.58
N ALA A 1070 44.38 13.39 37.01
CA ALA A 1070 45.46 14.28 36.61
C ALA A 1070 46.84 13.76 37.04
N ASN A 1071 46.94 13.18 38.24
CA ASN A 1071 48.17 12.55 38.72
C ASN A 1071 48.55 11.32 37.88
N GLU A 1072 47.59 10.47 37.51
CA GLU A 1072 47.83 9.29 36.65
C GLU A 1072 48.28 9.70 35.24
N LEU A 1073 47.65 10.74 34.68
CA LEU A 1073 47.95 11.28 33.35
C LEU A 1073 49.18 12.20 33.31
N ASN A 1074 49.85 12.45 34.45
CA ASN A 1074 50.99 13.37 34.59
C ASN A 1074 50.67 14.81 34.12
N ILE A 1075 49.49 15.31 34.45
CA ILE A 1075 49.05 16.68 34.17
C ILE A 1075 49.47 17.60 35.32
N ASP A 1076 50.23 18.64 35.02
CA ASP A 1076 50.72 19.59 36.02
C ASP A 1076 49.57 20.36 36.70
N ARG A 1077 49.68 20.54 38.03
CA ARG A 1077 48.69 21.25 38.86
C ARG A 1077 48.51 22.73 38.49
N GLU A 1078 49.40 23.29 37.68
CA GLU A 1078 49.27 24.64 37.13
C GLU A 1078 48.21 24.69 36.00
N ASN A 1079 47.92 23.57 35.33
CA ASN A 1079 47.01 23.50 34.19
C ASN A 1079 45.54 23.30 34.60
N TYR A 1080 45.25 22.90 35.84
CA TYR A 1080 43.88 22.80 36.34
C TYR A 1080 43.74 23.29 37.78
N THR A 1081 42.57 23.80 38.16
CA THR A 1081 42.31 24.25 39.54
C THR A 1081 40.86 24.10 40.00
N LEU A 1082 40.68 23.92 41.31
CA LEU A 1082 39.37 24.04 41.96
C LEU A 1082 38.97 25.52 42.00
N HIS A 1083 37.71 25.83 41.68
CA HIS A 1083 37.20 27.20 41.65
C HIS A 1083 35.76 27.29 42.15
N GLN A 1084 35.32 28.49 42.54
CA GLN A 1084 33.92 28.75 42.91
C GLN A 1084 33.17 29.43 41.77
N LEU A 1085 32.13 28.78 41.21
CA LEU A 1085 31.22 29.37 40.23
C LEU A 1085 29.86 28.66 40.25
N GLY A 1086 28.77 29.43 40.08
CA GLY A 1086 27.40 28.93 40.16
C GLY A 1086 26.52 29.42 39.01
N ARG A 1087 26.88 29.10 37.76
CA ARG A 1087 26.23 29.61 36.55
C ARG A 1087 26.13 28.60 35.39
N SER A 1088 26.10 27.30 35.66
CA SER A 1088 25.94 26.25 34.63
C SER A 1088 25.15 25.07 35.21
N ASP A 1089 24.91 24.03 34.41
CA ASP A 1089 24.00 22.91 34.71
C ASP A 1089 24.44 22.02 35.89
N HIS A 1090 25.64 22.20 36.44
CA HIS A 1090 26.04 21.56 37.70
C HIS A 1090 25.30 22.11 38.93
N VAL A 1091 24.74 23.32 38.85
CA VAL A 1091 24.11 24.01 40.00
C VAL A 1091 22.90 23.26 40.55
N PRO A 1092 21.90 22.84 39.75
CA PRO A 1092 20.73 22.13 40.29
C PRO A 1092 21.07 20.80 40.95
N PHE A 1093 22.11 20.11 40.47
CA PHE A 1093 22.61 18.89 41.10
C PHE A 1093 23.17 19.17 42.49
N HIS A 1094 24.02 20.19 42.64
CA HIS A 1094 24.54 20.60 43.94
C HIS A 1094 23.43 21.05 44.90
N GLU A 1095 22.45 21.82 44.42
CA GLU A 1095 21.29 22.25 45.22
C GLU A 1095 20.45 21.06 45.73
N ALA A 1096 20.42 19.94 44.99
CA ALA A 1096 19.79 18.69 45.40
C ALA A 1096 20.66 17.81 46.32
N GLY A 1097 21.89 18.22 46.62
CA GLY A 1097 22.84 17.47 47.46
C GLY A 1097 23.66 16.43 46.71
N ILE A 1098 23.76 16.53 45.38
CA ILE A 1098 24.58 15.66 44.53
C ILE A 1098 25.92 16.36 44.27
N ASP A 1099 27.03 15.66 44.45
CA ASP A 1099 28.35 16.19 44.13
C ASP A 1099 28.44 16.48 42.62
N ALA A 1100 28.71 17.74 42.27
CA ALA A 1100 28.74 18.19 40.88
C ALA A 1100 29.82 19.24 40.67
N ALA A 1101 30.48 19.20 39.52
CA ALA A 1101 31.40 20.26 39.13
C ALA A 1101 31.31 20.55 37.62
N LEU A 1102 31.52 21.82 37.30
CA LEU A 1102 31.62 22.33 35.94
C LEU A 1102 33.10 22.37 35.50
N PHE A 1103 33.40 21.92 34.28
CA PHE A 1103 34.71 22.02 33.63
C PHE A 1103 34.69 23.14 32.62
N ILE A 1104 35.52 24.17 32.81
CA ILE A 1104 35.59 25.35 31.93
C ILE A 1104 36.99 25.96 31.90
N TRP A 1105 37.46 26.38 30.72
CA TRP A 1105 38.74 27.08 30.60
C TRP A 1105 38.61 28.57 30.93
N MET A 1106 39.48 29.07 31.81
CA MET A 1106 39.50 30.49 32.23
C MET A 1106 40.92 31.04 32.38
N GLU A 1107 41.03 32.36 32.47
CA GLU A 1107 42.31 33.02 32.75
C GLU A 1107 42.84 32.65 34.15
N PRO A 1108 44.13 32.29 34.28
CA PRO A 1108 44.76 32.07 35.58
C PRO A 1108 44.57 33.27 36.52
N GLY A 1109 44.21 32.98 37.78
CA GLY A 1109 43.99 34.02 38.78
C GLY A 1109 42.60 34.70 38.72
N THR A 1110 41.64 34.11 37.99
CA THR A 1110 40.23 34.49 38.08
C THR A 1110 39.74 34.41 39.54
N PRO A 1111 39.15 35.49 40.11
CA PRO A 1111 38.73 35.49 41.51
C PRO A 1111 37.50 34.59 41.73
N PRO A 1112 37.28 34.04 42.94
CA PRO A 1112 36.08 33.26 43.27
C PRO A 1112 34.78 34.00 42.88
N GLY A 1113 33.87 33.31 42.19
CA GLY A 1113 32.63 33.88 41.64
C GLY A 1113 32.82 34.76 40.39
N GLY A 1114 34.07 34.97 39.93
CA GLY A 1114 34.40 35.68 38.70
C GLY A 1114 34.49 34.73 37.50
N VAL A 1115 34.36 35.34 36.32
CA VAL A 1115 34.49 34.67 35.01
C VAL A 1115 35.41 35.53 34.13
N ARG A 1116 36.51 34.95 33.66
CA ARG A 1116 37.42 35.58 32.68
C ARG A 1116 37.67 34.57 31.56
N ILE A 1117 36.88 34.70 30.50
CA ILE A 1117 36.81 33.79 29.35
C ILE A 1117 37.12 34.54 28.06
N GLU A 1118 37.08 33.83 26.95
CA GLU A 1118 37.33 34.36 25.61
C GLU A 1118 36.38 35.50 25.19
N PRO A 1119 36.84 36.45 24.35
CA PRO A 1119 36.06 37.64 24.00
C PRO A 1119 34.89 37.37 23.04
N TRP A 1120 34.80 36.19 22.45
CA TRP A 1120 33.74 35.80 21.51
C TRP A 1120 32.62 34.97 22.14
N TYR A 1121 32.67 34.72 23.45
CA TYR A 1121 31.55 34.19 24.23
C TYR A 1121 30.24 34.93 23.90
N HIS A 1122 29.17 34.17 23.64
CA HIS A 1122 27.84 34.71 23.26
C HIS A 1122 27.88 35.67 22.07
N SER A 1123 28.75 35.42 21.09
CA SER A 1123 28.89 36.27 19.90
C SER A 1123 28.97 35.46 18.62
N ALA A 1124 28.78 36.13 17.48
CA ALA A 1124 28.97 35.52 16.15
C ALA A 1124 30.40 35.02 15.88
N GLY A 1125 31.36 35.35 16.74
CA GLY A 1125 32.74 34.86 16.65
C GLY A 1125 32.98 33.51 17.34
N ASP A 1126 31.97 32.92 18.01
CA ASP A 1126 32.08 31.58 18.59
C ASP A 1126 31.94 30.49 17.50
N THR A 1127 32.98 30.38 16.68
CA THR A 1127 33.07 29.53 15.49
C THR A 1127 34.09 28.40 15.70
N ILE A 1128 33.97 27.34 14.91
CA ILE A 1128 34.80 26.13 15.04
C ILE A 1128 36.32 26.39 14.97
N ASP A 1129 36.78 27.42 14.25
CA ASP A 1129 38.20 27.81 14.21
C ASP A 1129 38.74 28.40 15.53
N ARG A 1130 37.86 28.61 16.51
CA ARG A 1130 38.19 29.05 17.88
C ARG A 1130 38.26 27.92 18.88
N VAL A 1131 38.09 26.68 18.42
CA VAL A 1131 38.18 25.48 19.24
C VAL A 1131 39.56 24.82 19.07
N SER A 1132 40.18 24.38 20.16
CA SER A 1132 41.45 23.64 20.22
C SER A 1132 41.18 22.16 20.48
N PRO A 1133 41.45 21.29 19.49
CA PRO A 1133 41.39 19.83 19.67
C PRO A 1133 42.30 19.35 20.81
N GLU A 1134 43.46 19.99 21.01
CA GLU A 1134 44.40 19.61 22.06
C GLU A 1134 43.86 19.83 23.47
N ARG A 1135 43.15 20.94 23.70
CA ARG A 1135 42.50 21.23 24.99
C ARG A 1135 41.30 20.32 25.22
N ILE A 1136 40.53 20.02 24.18
CA ILE A 1136 39.45 19.02 24.22
C ILE A 1136 40.00 17.65 24.60
N GLN A 1137 41.12 17.23 23.98
CA GLN A 1137 41.77 15.95 24.27
C GLN A 1137 42.15 15.85 25.76
N MET A 1138 42.78 16.90 26.30
CA MET A 1138 43.17 16.92 27.72
C MET A 1138 41.96 16.79 28.66
N VAL A 1139 40.87 17.53 28.40
CA VAL A 1139 39.65 17.45 29.22
C VAL A 1139 38.98 16.08 29.08
N GLY A 1140 38.88 15.56 27.85
CA GLY A 1140 38.33 14.26 27.56
C GLY A 1140 39.08 13.13 28.27
N ASP A 1141 40.41 13.13 28.22
CA ASP A 1141 41.26 12.14 28.90
C ASP A 1141 41.08 12.21 30.42
N LEU A 1142 41.08 13.42 31.00
CA LEU A 1142 40.86 13.63 32.44
C LEU A 1142 39.51 13.10 32.91
N VAL A 1143 38.44 13.47 32.21
CA VAL A 1143 37.07 13.09 32.57
C VAL A 1143 36.85 11.60 32.31
N HIS A 1144 37.39 11.07 31.21
CA HIS A 1144 37.37 9.64 30.93
C HIS A 1144 38.01 8.84 32.06
N GLU A 1145 39.23 9.18 32.47
CA GLU A 1145 39.95 8.45 33.53
C GLU A 1145 39.22 8.57 34.87
N ALA A 1146 38.75 9.77 35.24
CA ALA A 1146 38.01 9.99 36.48
C ALA A 1146 36.68 9.20 36.51
N VAL A 1147 35.91 9.23 35.43
CA VAL A 1147 34.66 8.47 35.31
C VAL A 1147 34.97 6.97 35.28
N TYR A 1148 36.00 6.54 34.56
CA TYR A 1148 36.43 5.14 34.48
C TYR A 1148 36.80 4.58 35.85
N GLU A 1149 37.59 5.31 36.65
CA GLU A 1149 37.94 4.90 38.01
C GLU A 1149 36.68 4.80 38.89
N LEU A 1150 35.83 5.84 38.86
CA LEU A 1150 34.59 5.88 39.63
C LEU A 1150 33.64 4.71 39.30
N ILE A 1151 33.45 4.35 38.03
CA ILE A 1151 32.52 3.28 37.61
C ILE A 1151 33.10 1.86 37.73
N THR A 1152 34.39 1.70 38.07
CA THR A 1152 35.05 0.39 38.19
C THR A 1152 35.50 0.02 39.61
N GLU A 1153 35.27 0.90 40.60
CA GLU A 1153 35.90 0.82 41.93
C GLU A 1153 35.46 -0.32 42.89
N THR A 1154 34.63 -1.28 42.50
CA THR A 1154 34.20 -2.37 43.42
C THR A 1154 35.11 -3.61 43.52
N THR A 1155 36.40 -3.52 43.18
CA THR A 1155 37.33 -4.68 43.28
C THR A 1155 38.45 -4.55 44.32
N LYS A 1156 38.62 -3.42 45.03
CA LYS A 1156 39.71 -3.28 46.03
C LYS A 1156 39.33 -3.54 47.50
N VAL A 1157 38.04 -3.72 47.86
CA VAL A 1157 37.61 -3.79 49.28
C VAL A 1157 37.30 -5.21 49.81
N LYS A 1158 37.32 -6.27 48.97
CA LYS A 1158 37.07 -7.66 49.44
C LYS A 1158 38.30 -8.54 49.71
N GLN A 1159 39.53 -8.04 49.58
CA GLN A 1159 40.74 -8.83 49.86
C GLN A 1159 41.68 -8.31 50.97
N SER A 1160 41.43 -7.15 51.59
CA SER A 1160 42.34 -6.59 52.62
C SER A 1160 41.86 -6.72 54.07
N LYS A 1161 40.59 -7.08 54.34
CA LYS A 1161 40.08 -7.25 55.73
C LYS A 1161 40.41 -8.59 56.39
N ASP A 1162 41.01 -9.55 55.68
CA ASP A 1162 41.46 -10.84 56.25
C ASP A 1162 42.99 -10.94 56.47
N LYS A 1163 43.74 -9.82 56.38
CA LYS A 1163 45.17 -9.80 56.69
C LYS A 1163 45.64 -8.50 57.38
N ALA A 1164 45.15 -8.24 58.59
CA ALA A 1164 45.94 -7.67 59.70
C ALA A 1164 45.07 -7.51 60.95
N ALA A 1165 45.43 -8.28 61.98
CA ALA A 1165 45.19 -8.14 63.43
C ALA A 1165 44.00 -7.32 63.95
#